data_AF-A0A1F6V4M2-F1
#
_entry.id   AF-A0A1F6V4M2-F1
#
_cell.length_a   1.000
_cell.length_b   1.000
_cell.length_c   1.000
_cell.angle_alpha   90.00
_cell.angle_beta   90.00
_cell.angle_gamma   90.00
#
_symmetry.space_group_name_H-M   'P 1'
#
loop_
_entity.id
_entity.type
_entity.pdbx_description
1 polymer ?
#
loop_
_entity_poly.entity_id
_entity_poly.type
_entity_poly.pdbx_seq_one_letter_code
_entity_poly.pdbx_strand_id
1 'polypeptide(L)'
;MANELTGDFDVVAEFAIPAANRLLAAMHRSERFPHSMTLRVDDNPPPGSKGGRPTIVGSVDTFGDIIVDHDRIGMPNPLPGQLTATNPIYSALDQVVNVHVAGVIDGTIDPSRFQGRAQLQWSPPTIEVTDASGTNITVRMQIVSRYFPDPHTSALAEFIRGELRMTAAVNQVASQAANVVDIDIKADKVKIDFNPIWSNRPVTAADVAGINLLIRNAFKTSFLPSNSTLPSDIKYMQFKTLLGAQSTIAVLLNMGVSRGNPASSHNVFLGSGDDFAFAASKNFILGVLNFQLQPVSPFWVYTVSLQNPSVKFGTGRIQLTVKGHAHTPKWYLPDFDFTVTQAFTLRLVAGGAGGPLDTAEIALLGDVSFNADGIAGWIVNRFKNRILGRVRAQRDTAINNVQPTVRRMLSIDKNLDAFLKSLLKPAQQKPGVPPQEEIKPTLAYTSFVISPAGIVLHGSLTVADWPLAHVEFEQIPTTGGTGIGATTSDLFSHGPDYSALKTWIPGAAIQRYEWSSEGQTQPFRIEEHRFVLRPAPPEVSDGALARTAIPAFTPLCLTVRGSRLSSSGPVVAQPVSARVCGYNTFPIVNGLNLARSGSIPWVALARSGARGLLEIAGHATAPLNETGAGSPNLIVHFADDKTTGHLKFFTQAMRESGRDNAPTAFLAVLTTDQLAKAPYTQGVVYTEDQDGAWERVFGVKTTRRPMTLIVDPKGNVVWRHDDALDSATLAAALRKFLVTSGPVKRGMLRLALRIGQPPPNFLFEYAPGRELTLRKLAGRPAALVFWKSASKTSIQTVRELQQTAGDAGRSSVVLAINDGDAAELAKRVAAENDLSATLVTDPQRLISFAYGVNLWPTVVYVESSGLVAAIRYGGVAAEQAVAPTTGKSNAAQ
;
A
#
# COMPACT_ATOMS: atom_id res chain seq x y z
N MET A 1 -3.51 44.57 -18.34
CA MET A 1 -2.25 44.03 -18.88
C MET A 1 -1.82 42.88 -18.00
N ALA A 2 -1.33 41.79 -18.60
CA ALA A 2 -0.82 40.63 -17.87
C ALA A 2 0.33 41.04 -16.93
N ASN A 3 0.36 40.47 -15.73
CA ASN A 3 1.45 40.67 -14.77
C ASN A 3 2.71 39.92 -15.25
N GLU A 4 3.88 40.54 -15.12
CA GLU A 4 5.14 39.94 -15.57
C GLU A 4 5.56 38.70 -14.79
N LEU A 5 5.00 38.43 -13.60
CA LEU A 5 5.27 37.24 -12.80
C LEU A 5 4.22 36.15 -13.04
N THR A 6 2.93 36.49 -12.89
CA THR A 6 1.81 35.53 -12.88
C THR A 6 0.93 35.55 -14.13
N GLY A 7 1.22 36.39 -15.13
CA GLY A 7 0.35 36.58 -16.29
C GLY A 7 -1.00 37.20 -15.89
N ASP A 8 -2.10 36.66 -16.42
CA ASP A 8 -3.47 37.08 -16.09
C ASP A 8 -3.99 36.50 -14.77
N PHE A 9 -3.14 35.80 -14.00
CA PHE A 9 -3.55 35.09 -12.78
C PHE A 9 -3.21 35.88 -11.52
N ASP A 10 -4.05 35.75 -10.50
CA ASP A 10 -3.83 36.37 -9.19
C ASP A 10 -2.67 35.68 -8.48
N VAL A 11 -2.66 34.34 -8.59
CA VAL A 11 -1.72 33.44 -7.95
C VAL A 11 -1.32 32.33 -8.93
N VAL A 12 -0.05 31.93 -8.88
CA VAL A 12 0.46 30.74 -9.58
C VAL A 12 1.23 29.89 -8.57
N ALA A 13 0.92 28.61 -8.47
CA ALA A 13 1.72 27.64 -7.70
C ALA A 13 2.42 26.69 -8.67
N GLU A 14 3.74 26.59 -8.58
CA GLU A 14 4.57 25.68 -9.38
C GLU A 14 5.03 24.51 -8.53
N PHE A 15 4.97 23.31 -9.09
CA PHE A 15 5.51 22.10 -8.48
C PHE A 15 6.58 21.50 -9.38
N ALA A 16 7.73 21.17 -8.80
CA ALA A 16 8.77 20.43 -9.50
C ALA A 16 8.22 19.05 -9.90
N ILE A 17 8.58 18.55 -11.09
CA ILE A 17 8.11 17.22 -11.54
C ILE A 17 8.41 16.09 -10.53
N PRO A 18 9.60 16.02 -9.89
CA PRO A 18 9.84 15.04 -8.83
C PRO A 18 8.86 15.18 -7.64
N ALA A 19 8.54 16.40 -7.21
CA ALA A 19 7.59 16.64 -6.13
C ALA A 19 6.15 16.26 -6.52
N ALA A 20 5.75 16.53 -7.77
CA ALA A 20 4.48 16.05 -8.31
C ALA A 20 4.44 14.51 -8.32
N ASN A 21 5.52 13.83 -8.70
CA ASN A 21 5.62 12.37 -8.66
C ASN A 21 5.55 11.81 -7.23
N ARG A 22 6.10 12.51 -6.23
CA ARG A 22 5.91 12.18 -4.80
C ARG A 22 4.43 12.25 -4.40
N LEU A 23 3.71 13.27 -4.87
CA LEU A 23 2.26 13.39 -4.62
C LEU A 23 1.47 12.28 -5.32
N LEU A 24 1.80 11.92 -6.56
CA LEU A 24 1.18 10.79 -7.28
C LEU A 24 1.44 9.45 -6.58
N ALA A 25 2.64 9.25 -6.03
CA ALA A 25 2.94 8.10 -5.18
C ALA A 25 2.10 8.09 -3.89
N ALA A 26 1.83 9.25 -3.29
CA ALA A 26 0.92 9.37 -2.16
C ALA A 26 -0.54 9.09 -2.55
N MET A 27 -0.99 9.52 -3.73
CA MET A 27 -2.30 9.15 -4.28
C MET A 27 -2.43 7.64 -4.50
N HIS A 28 -1.39 6.98 -5.00
CA HIS A 28 -1.35 5.52 -5.11
C HIS A 28 -1.41 4.84 -3.74
N ARG A 29 -0.68 5.36 -2.73
CA ARG A 29 -0.80 4.91 -1.33
C ARG A 29 -2.23 5.03 -0.81
N SER A 30 -2.94 6.10 -1.14
CA SER A 30 -4.34 6.32 -0.73
C SER A 30 -5.37 5.53 -1.55
N GLU A 31 -4.94 4.55 -2.35
CA GLU A 31 -5.80 3.77 -3.26
C GLU A 31 -6.57 4.63 -4.29
N ARG A 32 -6.10 5.87 -4.56
CA ARG A 32 -6.67 6.73 -5.62
C ARG A 32 -6.24 6.28 -7.02
N PHE A 33 -5.14 5.53 -7.10
CA PHE A 33 -4.68 4.84 -8.30
C PHE A 33 -4.70 3.33 -8.07
N PRO A 34 -4.86 2.53 -9.13
CA PRO A 34 -4.92 1.09 -8.99
C PRO A 34 -3.53 0.55 -8.68
N HIS A 35 -3.45 -0.46 -7.82
CA HIS A 35 -2.23 -1.23 -7.59
C HIS A 35 -2.34 -2.64 -8.18
N SER A 36 -3.52 -3.22 -8.17
CA SER A 36 -3.80 -4.54 -8.73
C SER A 36 -5.26 -4.62 -9.20
N MET A 37 -5.51 -5.35 -10.27
CA MET A 37 -6.85 -5.51 -10.85
C MET A 37 -7.04 -6.92 -11.37
N THR A 38 -8.29 -7.39 -11.30
CA THR A 38 -8.76 -8.54 -12.07
C THR A 38 -9.90 -8.10 -12.97
N LEU A 39 -9.84 -8.46 -14.25
CA LEU A 39 -10.70 -7.92 -15.30
C LEU A 39 -11.29 -9.03 -16.16
N ARG A 40 -12.54 -8.85 -16.57
CA ARG A 40 -13.06 -9.43 -17.81
C ARG A 40 -12.73 -8.48 -18.95
N VAL A 41 -12.24 -9.02 -20.06
CA VAL A 41 -12.04 -8.31 -21.34
C VAL A 41 -13.05 -8.82 -22.35
N ASP A 42 -13.81 -7.91 -22.97
CA ASP A 42 -14.66 -8.20 -24.13
C ASP A 42 -14.77 -6.95 -25.03
N ASP A 43 -13.85 -6.85 -25.98
CA ASP A 43 -13.78 -5.73 -26.93
C ASP A 43 -14.40 -6.09 -28.30
N ASN A 44 -15.45 -6.93 -28.27
CA ASN A 44 -16.27 -7.25 -29.43
C ASN A 44 -17.67 -6.63 -29.28
N PRO A 45 -18.01 -5.56 -30.03
CA PRO A 45 -19.34 -4.97 -29.95
C PRO A 45 -20.42 -5.96 -30.45
N PRO A 46 -21.57 -6.08 -29.77
CA PRO A 46 -22.67 -6.92 -30.24
C PRO A 46 -23.16 -6.52 -31.64
N PRO A 47 -23.50 -7.48 -32.52
CA PRO A 47 -24.04 -7.17 -33.84
C PRO A 47 -25.28 -6.27 -33.75
N GLY A 48 -25.28 -5.14 -34.47
CA GLY A 48 -26.41 -4.21 -34.53
C GLY A 48 -26.58 -3.26 -33.34
N SER A 49 -25.68 -3.28 -32.35
CA SER A 49 -25.72 -2.35 -31.22
C SER A 49 -25.24 -0.94 -31.63
N LYS A 50 -26.03 0.10 -31.34
CA LYS A 50 -25.68 1.53 -31.58
C LYS A 50 -24.83 2.16 -30.46
N GLY A 51 -24.55 1.42 -29.39
CA GLY A 51 -23.70 1.82 -28.27
C GLY A 51 -22.96 0.59 -27.72
N GLY A 52 -21.68 0.76 -27.39
CA GLY A 52 -20.84 -0.33 -26.90
C GLY A 52 -21.27 -0.83 -25.51
N ARG A 53 -20.80 -2.00 -25.10
CA ARG A 53 -20.69 -2.39 -23.68
C ARG A 53 -19.31 -1.95 -23.18
N PRO A 54 -19.07 -1.82 -21.85
CA PRO A 54 -17.72 -1.63 -21.34
C PRO A 54 -16.81 -2.75 -21.85
N THR A 55 -15.67 -2.37 -22.44
CA THR A 55 -14.74 -3.31 -23.06
C THR A 55 -13.88 -4.04 -22.05
N ILE A 56 -13.72 -3.47 -20.86
CA ILE A 56 -13.25 -4.15 -19.68
C ILE A 56 -14.22 -3.94 -18.52
N VAL A 57 -14.37 -4.96 -17.68
CA VAL A 57 -15.16 -4.89 -16.45
C VAL A 57 -14.32 -5.43 -15.30
N GLY A 58 -14.24 -4.65 -14.21
CA GLY A 58 -13.57 -5.07 -12.98
C GLY A 58 -14.27 -6.26 -12.34
N SER A 59 -13.51 -7.19 -11.76
CA SER A 59 -14.01 -8.37 -11.09
C SER A 59 -13.35 -8.53 -9.72
N VAL A 60 -14.20 -8.67 -8.70
CA VAL A 60 -13.82 -8.87 -7.30
C VAL A 60 -14.61 -10.04 -6.73
N ASP A 61 -14.08 -10.66 -5.67
CA ASP A 61 -14.79 -11.67 -4.93
C ASP A 61 -15.94 -11.06 -4.09
N THR A 62 -16.64 -11.89 -3.32
CA THR A 62 -17.77 -11.47 -2.49
C THR A 62 -17.42 -10.47 -1.38
N PHE A 63 -16.15 -10.15 -1.18
CA PHE A 63 -15.67 -9.19 -0.18
C PHE A 63 -15.03 -7.96 -0.81
N GLY A 64 -15.00 -7.87 -2.15
CA GLY A 64 -14.42 -6.73 -2.86
C GLY A 64 -12.92 -6.87 -3.15
N ASP A 65 -12.32 -8.05 -2.89
CA ASP A 65 -10.90 -8.29 -3.18
C ASP A 65 -10.69 -8.83 -4.60
N ILE A 66 -9.52 -8.56 -5.16
CA ILE A 66 -9.13 -9.07 -6.47
C ILE A 66 -9.09 -10.61 -6.50
N ILE A 67 -9.53 -11.19 -7.62
CA ILE A 67 -9.61 -12.64 -7.79
C ILE A 67 -8.26 -13.18 -8.30
N VAL A 68 -7.61 -14.01 -7.48
CA VAL A 68 -6.34 -14.69 -7.79
C VAL A 68 -6.54 -15.89 -8.73
N ASP A 69 -7.59 -16.68 -8.49
CA ASP A 69 -7.94 -17.84 -9.31
C ASP A 69 -8.67 -17.38 -10.58
N HIS A 70 -7.93 -17.33 -11.69
CA HIS A 70 -8.45 -16.85 -12.97
C HIS A 70 -9.70 -17.57 -13.46
N ASP A 71 -9.92 -18.84 -13.09
CA ASP A 71 -11.11 -19.60 -13.50
C ASP A 71 -12.39 -19.13 -12.77
N ARG A 72 -12.23 -18.36 -11.68
CA ARG A 72 -13.36 -17.73 -10.95
C ARG A 72 -13.73 -16.35 -11.49
N ILE A 73 -13.01 -15.85 -12.48
CA ILE A 73 -13.37 -14.60 -13.17
C ILE A 73 -14.55 -14.93 -14.09
N GLY A 74 -15.76 -14.77 -13.57
CA GLY A 74 -16.98 -15.06 -14.29
C GLY A 74 -17.21 -14.12 -15.48
N MET A 75 -18.15 -14.49 -16.35
CA MET A 75 -18.69 -13.54 -17.32
C MET A 75 -19.44 -12.45 -16.54
N PRO A 76 -19.20 -11.16 -16.82
CA PRO A 76 -19.91 -10.08 -16.16
C PRO A 76 -21.39 -10.30 -16.41
N ASN A 77 -22.19 -10.37 -15.35
CA ASN A 77 -23.64 -10.35 -15.50
C ASN A 77 -23.97 -9.03 -16.22
N PRO A 78 -24.51 -9.03 -17.45
CA PRO A 78 -24.79 -7.81 -18.19
C PRO A 78 -26.02 -7.07 -17.63
N LEU A 79 -26.76 -7.68 -16.69
CA LEU A 79 -27.93 -7.12 -16.03
C LEU A 79 -27.90 -7.38 -14.52
N PRO A 80 -26.93 -6.86 -13.75
CA PRO A 80 -27.02 -6.92 -12.32
C PRO A 80 -27.77 -5.66 -11.92
N GLY A 81 -29.09 -5.74 -11.69
CA GLY A 81 -30.01 -4.59 -11.58
C GLY A 81 -29.53 -3.40 -10.74
N GLN A 82 -30.26 -2.28 -10.75
CA GLN A 82 -30.00 -0.96 -10.10
C GLN A 82 -29.20 -0.95 -8.77
N LEU A 83 -29.26 -2.05 -8.02
CA LEU A 83 -28.51 -2.38 -6.81
C LEU A 83 -26.98 -2.53 -6.98
N THR A 84 -26.37 -2.75 -8.15
CA THR A 84 -24.90 -2.92 -8.23
C THR A 84 -24.08 -1.66 -8.03
N ALA A 85 -24.56 -0.51 -8.50
CA ALA A 85 -23.94 0.79 -8.23
C ALA A 85 -24.10 1.22 -6.75
N THR A 86 -25.05 0.62 -6.04
CA THR A 86 -25.26 0.82 -4.59
C THR A 86 -24.77 -0.37 -3.76
N ASN A 87 -24.17 -1.39 -4.40
CA ASN A 87 -23.70 -2.56 -3.70
C ASN A 87 -22.33 -2.23 -3.08
N PRO A 88 -22.21 -2.28 -1.75
CA PRO A 88 -20.96 -2.04 -1.05
C PRO A 88 -19.76 -2.81 -1.63
N ILE A 89 -19.95 -4.07 -2.04
CA ILE A 89 -18.87 -4.93 -2.54
C ILE A 89 -18.31 -4.44 -3.88
N TYR A 90 -19.19 -3.98 -4.79
CA TYR A 90 -18.80 -3.52 -6.12
C TYR A 90 -18.37 -2.05 -6.15
N SER A 91 -18.67 -1.28 -5.10
CA SER A 91 -18.13 0.07 -4.91
C SER A 91 -16.59 0.10 -4.86
N ALA A 92 -15.96 -1.03 -4.50
CA ALA A 92 -14.50 -1.19 -4.50
C ALA A 92 -13.87 -1.16 -5.91
N LEU A 93 -14.67 -1.26 -6.98
CA LEU A 93 -14.21 -1.22 -8.38
C LEU A 93 -14.12 0.21 -8.95
N ASP A 94 -14.22 1.25 -8.12
CA ASP A 94 -14.49 2.67 -8.45
C ASP A 94 -13.76 3.28 -9.67
N GLN A 95 -12.59 2.77 -10.08
CA GLN A 95 -11.88 3.26 -11.27
C GLN A 95 -12.31 2.60 -12.58
N VAL A 96 -12.85 1.37 -12.54
CA VAL A 96 -13.29 0.60 -13.71
C VAL A 96 -14.78 0.30 -13.58
N VAL A 97 -15.56 0.76 -14.56
CA VAL A 97 -17.02 0.65 -14.63
C VAL A 97 -17.47 -0.78 -14.34
N ASN A 98 -18.36 -0.90 -13.35
CA ASN A 98 -19.33 -1.99 -13.31
C ASN A 98 -20.52 -1.56 -14.19
N VAL A 99 -21.09 -2.48 -14.96
CA VAL A 99 -22.05 -2.30 -16.08
C VAL A 99 -23.34 -1.50 -15.79
N HIS A 100 -23.44 -0.80 -14.66
CA HIS A 100 -24.61 -0.07 -14.18
C HIS A 100 -24.38 1.42 -13.87
N VAL A 101 -23.18 1.97 -14.06
CA VAL A 101 -23.00 3.43 -13.95
C VAL A 101 -23.49 4.11 -15.23
N ALA A 102 -24.78 4.45 -15.22
CA ALA A 102 -25.45 5.46 -16.04
C ALA A 102 -25.23 5.41 -17.57
N GLY A 103 -25.95 4.51 -18.24
CA GLY A 103 -26.83 4.85 -19.37
C GLY A 103 -26.29 5.51 -20.66
N VAL A 104 -25.00 5.82 -20.80
CA VAL A 104 -24.47 6.43 -22.02
C VAL A 104 -23.05 5.94 -22.28
N ILE A 105 -22.91 4.98 -23.20
CA ILE A 105 -21.67 4.81 -23.97
C ILE A 105 -21.88 5.64 -25.24
N ASP A 106 -21.23 6.80 -25.27
CA ASP A 106 -21.22 7.69 -26.42
C ASP A 106 -20.05 7.29 -27.33
N GLY A 107 -20.36 6.94 -28.57
CA GLY A 107 -19.38 6.67 -29.61
C GLY A 107 -19.24 5.21 -30.04
N THR A 108 -19.08 5.03 -31.34
CA THR A 108 -18.65 3.76 -31.96
C THR A 108 -17.18 3.50 -31.62
N ILE A 109 -16.85 2.28 -31.19
CA ILE A 109 -15.47 1.82 -31.00
C ILE A 109 -15.04 0.98 -32.20
N ASP A 110 -13.75 1.04 -32.54
CA ASP A 110 -13.12 0.07 -33.43
C ASP A 110 -12.63 -1.12 -32.58
N PRO A 111 -13.15 -2.35 -32.78
CA PRO A 111 -12.82 -3.45 -31.88
C PRO A 111 -11.39 -3.97 -32.04
N SER A 112 -10.67 -4.14 -30.93
CA SER A 112 -9.41 -4.92 -30.91
C SER A 112 -9.65 -6.42 -31.07
N ARG A 113 -10.89 -6.88 -30.82
CA ARG A 113 -11.32 -8.30 -30.84
C ARG A 113 -10.71 -9.17 -29.74
N PHE A 114 -10.05 -8.56 -28.76
CA PHE A 114 -9.62 -9.30 -27.57
C PHE A 114 -10.82 -9.65 -26.70
N GLN A 115 -10.89 -10.91 -26.29
CA GLN A 115 -11.89 -11.44 -25.38
C GLN A 115 -11.25 -12.44 -24.44
N GLY A 116 -11.39 -12.25 -23.13
CA GLY A 116 -10.68 -13.08 -22.17
C GLY A 116 -10.74 -12.55 -20.74
N ARG A 117 -9.77 -13.00 -19.94
CA ARG A 117 -9.58 -12.61 -18.55
C ARG A 117 -8.20 -12.00 -18.39
N ALA A 118 -8.09 -10.94 -17.61
CA ALA A 118 -6.80 -10.30 -17.33
C ALA A 118 -6.60 -10.07 -15.83
N GLN A 119 -5.35 -10.19 -15.38
CA GLN A 119 -4.90 -9.80 -14.05
C GLN A 119 -3.74 -8.84 -14.22
N LEU A 120 -3.78 -7.69 -13.55
CA LEU A 120 -2.81 -6.61 -13.74
C LEU A 120 -2.24 -6.17 -12.38
N GLN A 121 -0.97 -5.82 -12.36
CA GLN A 121 -0.33 -5.04 -11.29
C GLN A 121 0.31 -3.79 -11.85
N TRP A 122 0.20 -2.70 -11.10
CA TRP A 122 0.53 -1.35 -11.54
C TRP A 122 1.55 -0.71 -10.61
N SER A 123 2.46 0.09 -11.17
CA SER A 123 3.23 1.06 -10.39
C SER A 123 2.42 2.34 -10.17
N PRO A 124 2.83 3.18 -9.19
CA PRO A 124 2.39 4.56 -9.15
C PRO A 124 2.62 5.25 -10.51
N PRO A 125 1.71 6.16 -10.92
CA PRO A 125 1.95 6.97 -12.09
C PRO A 125 3.06 8.00 -11.83
N THR A 126 3.82 8.29 -12.87
CA THR A 126 4.76 9.41 -12.92
C THR A 126 4.44 10.32 -14.10
N ILE A 127 4.67 11.61 -13.98
CA ILE A 127 4.48 12.60 -15.05
C ILE A 127 5.83 13.08 -15.57
N GLU A 128 5.89 13.31 -16.88
CA GLU A 128 6.97 14.00 -17.57
C GLU A 128 6.37 15.08 -18.49
N VAL A 129 7.12 16.17 -18.71
CA VAL A 129 6.78 17.22 -19.69
C VAL A 129 7.48 16.85 -21.00
N THR A 130 6.72 16.57 -22.05
CA THR A 130 7.24 15.88 -23.24
C THR A 130 7.35 16.73 -24.50
N ASP A 131 6.76 17.93 -24.54
CA ASP A 131 6.91 18.85 -25.66
C ASP A 131 7.61 20.15 -25.25
N ALA A 132 8.40 20.71 -26.19
CA ALA A 132 9.09 21.98 -26.02
C ALA A 132 8.13 23.17 -25.82
N SER A 133 6.84 23.00 -26.16
CA SER A 133 5.78 23.98 -25.93
C SER A 133 5.23 23.98 -24.50
N GLY A 134 5.51 22.96 -23.69
CA GLY A 134 4.96 22.85 -22.33
C GLY A 134 3.43 22.78 -22.34
N THR A 135 2.87 22.08 -23.31
CA THR A 135 1.41 21.94 -23.48
C THR A 135 0.92 20.55 -23.14
N ASN A 136 1.76 19.54 -23.37
CA ASN A 136 1.44 18.16 -23.14
C ASN A 136 2.17 17.59 -21.90
N ILE A 137 1.47 16.70 -21.21
CA ILE A 137 2.06 15.82 -20.20
C ILE A 137 2.00 14.40 -20.71
N THR A 138 3.01 13.62 -20.32
CA THR A 138 2.97 12.17 -20.45
C THR A 138 2.93 11.55 -19.06
N VAL A 139 1.84 10.83 -18.77
CA VAL A 139 1.74 9.96 -17.60
C VAL A 139 2.30 8.59 -17.97
N ARG A 140 3.21 8.06 -17.15
CA ARG A 140 3.86 6.76 -17.33
C ARG A 140 3.48 5.84 -16.17
N MET A 141 3.14 4.59 -16.47
CA MET A 141 2.84 3.55 -15.49
C MET A 141 3.45 2.23 -15.94
N GLN A 142 4.19 1.57 -15.07
CA GLN A 142 4.67 0.21 -15.29
C GLN A 142 3.53 -0.77 -14.99
N ILE A 143 3.38 -1.76 -15.87
CA ILE A 143 2.32 -2.76 -15.79
C ILE A 143 2.96 -4.15 -15.90
N VAL A 144 2.52 -5.06 -15.03
CA VAL A 144 2.70 -6.50 -15.23
C VAL A 144 1.32 -7.10 -15.45
N SER A 145 1.08 -7.67 -16.64
CA SER A 145 -0.19 -8.29 -17.00
C SER A 145 -0.08 -9.80 -17.11
N ARG A 146 -1.19 -10.48 -16.79
CA ARG A 146 -1.46 -11.88 -17.10
C ARG A 146 -2.79 -12.00 -17.84
N TYR A 147 -2.79 -12.48 -19.08
CA TYR A 147 -3.98 -12.56 -19.95
C TYR A 147 -4.31 -13.99 -20.34
N PHE A 148 -5.60 -14.33 -20.29
CA PHE A 148 -6.14 -15.62 -20.68
C PHE A 148 -7.19 -15.43 -21.77
N PRO A 149 -6.88 -15.79 -23.03
CA PRO A 149 -7.84 -15.70 -24.11
C PRO A 149 -9.02 -16.67 -23.90
N ASP A 150 -10.21 -16.24 -24.28
CA ASP A 150 -11.35 -17.14 -24.48
C ASP A 150 -11.19 -18.01 -25.74
N PRO A 151 -11.99 -19.08 -25.88
CA PRO A 151 -12.06 -19.82 -27.14
C PRO A 151 -12.33 -18.89 -28.33
N HIS A 152 -11.62 -19.11 -29.44
CA HIS A 152 -11.77 -18.37 -30.70
C HIS A 152 -11.35 -16.89 -30.70
N THR A 153 -10.72 -16.37 -29.65
CA THR A 153 -9.99 -15.09 -29.74
C THR A 153 -8.51 -15.34 -30.08
N SER A 154 -7.87 -14.36 -30.73
CA SER A 154 -6.44 -14.44 -31.04
C SER A 154 -5.65 -14.61 -29.74
N ALA A 155 -4.74 -15.59 -29.73
CA ALA A 155 -3.88 -15.78 -28.58
C ALA A 155 -2.96 -14.55 -28.43
N LEU A 156 -2.82 -14.01 -27.22
CA LEU A 156 -1.80 -13.02 -26.83
C LEU A 156 -0.79 -13.68 -25.87
N ALA A 157 0.40 -13.07 -25.69
CA ALA A 157 1.32 -13.48 -24.64
C ALA A 157 0.61 -13.49 -23.28
N GLU A 158 0.72 -14.61 -22.56
CA GLU A 158 0.07 -14.74 -21.26
C GLU A 158 0.62 -13.69 -20.31
N PHE A 159 1.95 -13.53 -20.22
CA PHE A 159 2.55 -12.50 -19.39
C PHE A 159 3.21 -11.43 -20.25
N ILE A 160 2.91 -10.17 -19.94
CA ILE A 160 3.58 -9.02 -20.53
C ILE A 160 3.93 -8.04 -19.40
N ARG A 161 5.20 -7.65 -19.32
CA ARG A 161 5.64 -6.49 -18.54
C ARG A 161 5.93 -5.36 -19.51
N GLY A 162 5.40 -4.18 -19.23
CA GLY A 162 5.59 -3.04 -20.11
C GLY A 162 5.29 -1.73 -19.41
N GLU A 163 5.37 -0.66 -20.18
CA GLU A 163 5.05 0.68 -19.73
C GLU A 163 3.90 1.25 -20.55
N LEU A 164 2.84 1.68 -19.87
CA LEU A 164 1.80 2.49 -20.46
C LEU A 164 2.20 3.96 -20.41
N ARG A 165 2.15 4.61 -21.58
CA ARG A 165 2.33 6.05 -21.75
C ARG A 165 1.03 6.66 -22.24
N MET A 166 0.55 7.65 -21.51
CA MET A 166 -0.64 8.41 -21.82
C MET A 166 -0.23 9.87 -22.01
N THR A 167 -0.35 10.38 -23.24
CA THR A 167 0.07 11.75 -23.57
C THR A 167 -1.12 12.59 -23.95
N ALA A 168 -1.30 13.73 -23.31
CA ALA A 168 -2.42 14.63 -23.56
C ALA A 168 -2.10 16.07 -23.16
N ALA A 169 -2.87 17.00 -23.72
CA ALA A 169 -2.78 18.39 -23.32
C ALA A 169 -3.37 18.56 -21.92
N VAL A 170 -2.62 19.22 -21.02
CA VAL A 170 -3.01 19.31 -19.60
C VAL A 170 -4.39 19.94 -19.43
N ASN A 171 -4.71 20.95 -20.23
CA ASN A 171 -5.98 21.66 -20.21
C ASN A 171 -7.16 20.89 -20.83
N GLN A 172 -6.90 19.81 -21.59
CA GLN A 172 -7.93 18.93 -22.13
C GLN A 172 -8.32 17.86 -21.11
N VAL A 173 -7.36 17.43 -20.30
CA VAL A 173 -7.53 16.36 -19.30
C VAL A 173 -7.93 16.94 -17.95
N ALA A 174 -7.30 18.01 -17.48
CA ALA A 174 -7.62 18.69 -16.23
C ALA A 174 -8.35 20.02 -16.54
N SER A 175 -9.65 20.05 -16.31
CA SER A 175 -10.47 21.24 -16.56
C SER A 175 -11.43 21.49 -15.42
N GLN A 176 -11.62 22.76 -15.07
CA GLN A 176 -12.63 23.11 -14.09
C GLN A 176 -14.01 23.14 -14.75
N ALA A 177 -14.97 22.45 -14.12
CA ALA A 177 -16.39 22.57 -14.36
C ALA A 177 -17.10 22.86 -13.04
N ALA A 178 -17.88 23.95 -12.99
CA ALA A 178 -18.45 24.46 -11.73
C ALA A 178 -17.36 24.64 -10.65
N ASN A 179 -17.54 24.06 -9.46
CA ASN A 179 -16.60 24.10 -8.34
C ASN A 179 -15.72 22.84 -8.25
N VAL A 180 -15.45 22.18 -9.37
CA VAL A 180 -14.75 20.89 -9.43
C VAL A 180 -13.71 20.90 -10.54
N VAL A 181 -12.54 20.32 -10.29
CA VAL A 181 -11.56 19.95 -11.32
C VAL A 181 -11.91 18.54 -11.79
N ASP A 182 -12.27 18.43 -13.07
CA ASP A 182 -12.47 17.18 -13.76
C ASP A 182 -11.15 16.73 -14.40
N ILE A 183 -10.77 15.47 -14.13
CA ILE A 183 -9.64 14.78 -14.74
C ILE A 183 -10.24 13.74 -15.70
N ASP A 184 -10.46 14.17 -16.94
CA ASP A 184 -11.09 13.39 -18.00
C ASP A 184 -10.04 12.79 -18.95
N ILE A 185 -9.78 11.49 -18.79
CA ILE A 185 -8.81 10.71 -19.54
C ILE A 185 -9.41 9.93 -20.72
N LYS A 186 -10.58 10.34 -21.23
CA LYS A 186 -11.19 9.71 -22.42
C LYS A 186 -10.21 9.67 -23.59
N ALA A 187 -10.22 8.56 -24.33
CA ALA A 187 -9.17 8.28 -25.32
C ALA A 187 -9.12 9.27 -26.50
N ASP A 188 -10.19 10.01 -26.82
CA ASP A 188 -10.13 11.04 -27.87
C ASP A 188 -9.29 12.26 -27.45
N LYS A 189 -9.07 12.43 -26.15
CA LYS A 189 -8.22 13.48 -25.56
C LYS A 189 -6.80 13.00 -25.26
N VAL A 190 -6.53 11.69 -25.37
CA VAL A 190 -5.29 11.07 -24.87
C VAL A 190 -4.67 10.15 -25.92
N LYS A 191 -3.42 10.42 -26.29
CA LYS A 191 -2.60 9.48 -27.05
C LYS A 191 -2.14 8.34 -26.13
N ILE A 192 -2.57 7.13 -26.46
CA ILE A 192 -2.17 5.89 -25.79
C ILE A 192 -1.04 5.22 -26.56
N ASP A 193 0.01 4.84 -25.83
CA ASP A 193 1.16 4.08 -26.29
C ASP A 193 1.62 3.09 -25.21
N PHE A 194 1.46 1.80 -25.46
CA PHE A 194 1.98 0.73 -24.61
C PHE A 194 3.28 0.19 -25.20
N ASN A 195 4.35 0.25 -24.40
CA ASN A 195 5.67 -0.25 -24.76
C ASN A 195 5.98 -1.55 -24.00
N PRO A 196 5.92 -2.72 -24.64
CA PRO A 196 6.32 -3.99 -24.01
C PRO A 196 7.83 -3.99 -23.70
N ILE A 197 8.19 -4.30 -22.47
CA ILE A 197 9.58 -4.46 -22.02
C ILE A 197 9.98 -5.93 -22.03
N TRP A 198 9.05 -6.82 -21.62
CA TRP A 198 9.24 -8.26 -21.61
C TRP A 198 7.91 -8.98 -21.83
N SER A 199 7.97 -10.16 -22.42
CA SER A 199 6.81 -11.05 -22.56
C SER A 199 7.23 -12.52 -22.53
N ASN A 200 6.35 -13.41 -22.09
CA ASN A 200 6.67 -14.84 -22.03
C ASN A 200 6.71 -15.52 -23.41
N ARG A 201 6.29 -14.83 -24.46
CA ARG A 201 6.41 -15.20 -25.87
C ARG A 201 6.43 -13.91 -26.71
N PRO A 202 7.02 -13.91 -27.92
CA PRO A 202 7.11 -12.71 -28.74
C PRO A 202 5.75 -12.02 -28.94
N VAL A 203 5.74 -10.70 -28.78
CA VAL A 203 4.59 -9.83 -29.03
C VAL A 203 4.85 -9.10 -30.36
N THR A 204 3.96 -9.29 -31.33
CA THR A 204 4.09 -8.68 -32.66
C THR A 204 3.65 -7.22 -32.66
N ALA A 205 4.00 -6.46 -33.71
CA ALA A 205 3.50 -5.09 -33.88
C ALA A 205 1.96 -5.04 -33.97
N ALA A 206 1.33 -6.06 -34.55
CA ALA A 206 -0.12 -6.19 -34.60
C ALA A 206 -0.72 -6.42 -33.20
N ASP A 207 -0.06 -7.22 -32.36
CA ASP A 207 -0.47 -7.40 -30.95
C ASP A 207 -0.40 -6.09 -30.17
N VAL A 208 0.70 -5.33 -30.31
CA VAL A 208 0.84 -4.01 -29.66
C VAL A 208 -0.22 -3.03 -30.16
N ALA A 209 -0.50 -3.00 -31.47
CA ALA A 209 -1.57 -2.18 -32.03
C ALA A 209 -2.94 -2.57 -31.45
N GLY A 210 -3.23 -3.87 -31.33
CA GLY A 210 -4.43 -4.40 -30.69
C GLY A 210 -4.53 -4.03 -29.21
N ILE A 211 -3.43 -4.11 -28.45
CA ILE A 211 -3.38 -3.73 -27.03
C ILE A 211 -3.64 -2.24 -26.88
N ASN A 212 -3.01 -1.41 -27.71
CA ASN A 212 -3.24 0.03 -27.72
C ASN A 212 -4.71 0.37 -28.04
N LEU A 213 -5.32 -0.36 -28.98
CA LEU A 213 -6.74 -0.21 -29.31
C LEU A 213 -7.65 -0.61 -28.15
N LEU A 214 -7.38 -1.76 -27.51
CA LEU A 214 -8.11 -2.20 -26.31
C LEU A 214 -8.04 -1.17 -25.20
N ILE A 215 -6.85 -0.65 -24.89
CA ILE A 215 -6.66 0.36 -23.83
C ILE A 215 -7.41 1.65 -24.17
N ARG A 216 -7.39 2.11 -25.44
CA ARG A 216 -8.18 3.26 -25.90
C ARG A 216 -9.67 3.02 -25.70
N ASN A 217 -10.18 1.87 -26.12
CA ASN A 217 -11.60 1.55 -25.97
C ASN A 217 -11.99 1.42 -24.49
N ALA A 218 -11.11 0.89 -23.65
CA ALA A 218 -11.31 0.82 -22.20
C ALA A 218 -11.43 2.22 -21.60
N PHE A 219 -10.53 3.16 -21.92
CA PHE A 219 -10.65 4.54 -21.43
C PHE A 219 -11.93 5.25 -21.89
N LYS A 220 -12.47 4.90 -23.08
CA LYS A 220 -13.74 5.46 -23.55
C LYS A 220 -14.96 4.89 -22.82
N THR A 221 -14.95 3.59 -22.53
CA THR A 221 -16.17 2.84 -22.18
C THR A 221 -16.19 2.31 -20.75
N SER A 222 -15.02 2.24 -20.10
CA SER A 222 -14.79 1.41 -18.92
C SER A 222 -14.14 2.15 -17.76
N PHE A 223 -13.73 3.41 -17.89
CA PHE A 223 -13.18 4.21 -16.79
C PHE A 223 -14.13 5.36 -16.43
N LEU A 224 -14.33 5.59 -15.14
CA LEU A 224 -15.10 6.73 -14.65
C LEU A 224 -14.20 7.99 -14.57
N PRO A 225 -14.76 9.19 -14.83
CA PRO A 225 -14.01 10.43 -14.65
C PRO A 225 -13.62 10.61 -13.19
N SER A 226 -12.40 11.09 -12.95
CA SER A 226 -11.93 11.44 -11.61
C SER A 226 -12.13 12.92 -11.39
N ASN A 227 -12.82 13.28 -10.31
CA ASN A 227 -13.09 14.69 -10.01
C ASN A 227 -12.62 15.08 -8.60
N SER A 228 -12.39 16.38 -8.40
CA SER A 228 -11.82 16.95 -7.17
C SER A 228 -12.43 18.31 -6.88
N THR A 229 -13.08 18.47 -5.72
CA THR A 229 -13.77 19.71 -5.35
C THR A 229 -12.77 20.83 -5.05
N LEU A 230 -13.06 22.03 -5.57
CA LEU A 230 -12.29 23.24 -5.32
C LEU A 230 -12.74 23.92 -4.00
N PRO A 231 -11.81 24.58 -3.28
CA PRO A 231 -12.17 25.53 -2.23
C PRO A 231 -13.11 26.64 -2.74
N SER A 232 -13.99 27.16 -1.88
CA SER A 232 -14.95 28.23 -2.21
C SER A 232 -14.31 29.53 -2.71
N ASP A 233 -13.07 29.75 -2.28
CA ASP A 233 -12.30 30.97 -2.54
C ASP A 233 -11.64 30.96 -3.93
N ILE A 234 -11.51 29.77 -4.55
CA ILE A 234 -11.00 29.64 -5.92
C ILE A 234 -12.17 29.76 -6.90
N LYS A 235 -12.14 30.79 -7.76
CA LYS A 235 -13.15 30.97 -8.81
C LYS A 235 -12.75 30.26 -10.09
N TYR A 236 -11.50 30.41 -10.50
CA TYR A 236 -10.95 29.69 -11.64
C TYR A 236 -9.60 29.03 -11.31
N MET A 237 -9.48 27.74 -11.62
CA MET A 237 -8.26 26.95 -11.57
C MET A 237 -7.97 26.38 -12.96
N GLN A 238 -6.73 26.57 -13.42
CA GLN A 238 -6.22 26.00 -14.66
C GLN A 238 -4.85 25.40 -14.43
N PHE A 239 -4.42 24.52 -15.33
CA PHE A 239 -3.14 23.84 -15.24
C PHE A 239 -2.33 24.08 -16.51
N LYS A 240 -1.00 24.17 -16.35
CA LYS A 240 -0.06 24.33 -17.45
C LYS A 240 1.27 23.68 -17.08
N THR A 241 1.99 23.13 -18.06
CA THR A 241 3.38 22.76 -17.86
C THR A 241 4.31 23.87 -18.31
N LEU A 242 5.41 24.04 -17.59
CA LEU A 242 6.41 25.06 -17.91
C LEU A 242 7.78 24.41 -17.98
N LEU A 243 8.61 24.90 -18.90
CA LEU A 243 9.98 24.47 -19.10
C LEU A 243 10.92 25.59 -18.65
N GLY A 244 11.90 25.23 -17.83
CA GLY A 244 12.93 26.12 -17.33
C GLY A 244 14.16 25.31 -16.90
N ALA A 245 14.91 25.80 -15.91
CA ALA A 245 15.99 25.03 -15.30
C ALA A 245 15.48 23.71 -14.69
N GLN A 246 14.22 23.68 -14.26
CA GLN A 246 13.48 22.49 -13.91
C GLN A 246 12.12 22.55 -14.63
N SER A 247 11.66 21.41 -15.17
CA SER A 247 10.30 21.30 -15.69
C SER A 247 9.29 21.31 -14.54
N THR A 248 8.16 21.98 -14.73
CA THR A 248 7.18 22.20 -13.65
C THR A 248 5.75 21.97 -14.11
N ILE A 249 4.88 21.66 -13.15
CA ILE A 249 3.42 21.76 -13.30
C ILE A 249 2.98 23.02 -12.55
N ALA A 250 2.37 23.96 -13.26
CA ALA A 250 1.81 25.18 -12.72
C ALA A 250 0.30 25.06 -12.53
N VAL A 251 -0.16 25.40 -11.33
CA VAL A 251 -1.56 25.60 -10.96
C VAL A 251 -1.85 27.10 -11.00
N LEU A 252 -2.65 27.52 -11.96
CA LEU A 252 -2.97 28.91 -12.27
C LEU A 252 -4.31 29.28 -11.63
N LEU A 253 -4.32 30.28 -10.75
CA LEU A 253 -5.48 30.60 -9.91
C LEU A 253 -5.94 32.05 -10.13
N ASN A 254 -7.24 32.21 -10.42
CA ASN A 254 -7.95 33.47 -10.25
C ASN A 254 -8.90 33.37 -9.06
N MET A 255 -8.73 34.30 -8.13
CA MET A 255 -9.58 34.49 -6.95
C MET A 255 -10.73 35.46 -7.27
N GLY A 256 -10.54 36.31 -8.28
CA GLY A 256 -11.55 37.21 -8.85
C GLY A 256 -12.49 36.56 -9.87
N VAL A 257 -13.39 37.37 -10.43
CA VAL A 257 -14.46 36.91 -11.35
C VAL A 257 -14.01 36.74 -12.81
N SER A 258 -12.77 37.08 -13.15
CA SER A 258 -12.26 37.00 -14.52
C SER A 258 -11.38 35.77 -14.70
N ARG A 259 -11.64 35.01 -15.77
CA ARG A 259 -10.82 33.85 -16.15
C ARG A 259 -9.59 34.30 -16.94
N GLY A 260 -8.40 33.97 -16.44
CA GLY A 260 -7.14 34.27 -17.11
C GLY A 260 -6.87 33.43 -18.35
N ASN A 261 -5.94 33.88 -19.20
CA ASN A 261 -5.43 33.10 -20.33
C ASN A 261 -4.13 32.37 -19.94
N PRO A 262 -4.08 31.02 -19.92
CA PRO A 262 -2.86 30.27 -19.60
C PRO A 262 -1.64 30.60 -20.48
N ALA A 263 -1.86 31.10 -21.71
CA ALA A 263 -0.76 31.55 -22.58
C ALA A 263 0.02 32.74 -22.00
N SER A 264 -0.58 33.54 -21.11
CA SER A 264 0.06 34.71 -20.48
C SER A 264 1.10 34.34 -19.42
N SER A 265 1.02 33.16 -18.80
CA SER A 265 1.94 32.70 -17.75
C SER A 265 3.06 31.83 -18.35
N HIS A 266 4.31 32.28 -18.27
CA HIS A 266 5.45 31.60 -18.91
C HIS A 266 6.72 31.57 -18.06
N ASN A 267 6.72 32.23 -16.89
CA ASN A 267 7.88 32.23 -16.01
C ASN A 267 7.93 30.93 -15.22
N VAL A 268 9.12 30.36 -15.07
CA VAL A 268 9.41 29.36 -14.05
C VAL A 268 10.15 30.07 -12.93
N PHE A 269 9.62 29.97 -11.71
CA PHE A 269 10.20 30.61 -10.53
C PHE A 269 10.57 29.62 -9.42
N LEU A 270 10.58 28.32 -9.72
CA LEU A 270 11.26 27.33 -8.87
C LEU A 270 12.77 27.58 -8.84
N GLY A 271 13.32 27.60 -7.63
CA GLY A 271 14.75 27.58 -7.35
C GLY A 271 15.32 26.16 -7.32
N SER A 272 16.64 26.06 -7.26
CA SER A 272 17.33 24.78 -7.08
C SER A 272 16.99 24.19 -5.71
N GLY A 273 16.40 23.00 -5.69
CA GLY A 273 16.01 22.29 -4.47
C GLY A 273 14.60 22.58 -3.98
N ASP A 274 13.84 23.45 -4.66
CA ASP A 274 12.43 23.65 -4.36
C ASP A 274 11.62 22.44 -4.80
N ASP A 275 10.71 21.98 -3.93
CA ASP A 275 9.65 21.07 -4.34
C ASP A 275 8.49 21.84 -4.96
N PHE A 276 8.23 23.05 -4.45
CA PHE A 276 7.20 23.94 -4.96
C PHE A 276 7.56 25.42 -4.75
N ALA A 277 6.89 26.31 -5.49
CA ALA A 277 6.89 27.74 -5.23
C ALA A 277 5.50 28.33 -5.44
N PHE A 278 5.20 29.42 -4.74
CA PHE A 278 3.92 30.11 -4.78
C PHE A 278 4.14 31.59 -5.10
N ALA A 279 3.65 32.03 -6.24
CA ALA A 279 3.74 33.41 -6.70
C ALA A 279 2.40 34.14 -6.54
N ALA A 280 2.46 35.35 -5.99
CA ALA A 280 1.32 36.27 -5.88
C ALA A 280 1.60 37.55 -6.68
N SER A 281 0.66 37.94 -7.53
CA SER A 281 0.82 39.12 -8.38
C SER A 281 0.83 40.40 -7.54
N LYS A 282 1.60 41.41 -7.97
CA LYS A 282 1.59 42.73 -7.34
C LYS A 282 0.17 43.30 -7.23
N ASN A 283 -0.66 43.15 -8.27
CA ASN A 283 -2.01 43.70 -8.28
C ASN A 283 -2.91 43.01 -7.26
N PHE A 284 -2.78 41.69 -7.13
CA PHE A 284 -3.49 40.92 -6.12
C PHE A 284 -3.12 41.40 -4.71
N ILE A 285 -1.83 41.56 -4.43
CA ILE A 285 -1.36 42.05 -3.12
C ILE A 285 -1.80 43.51 -2.88
N LEU A 286 -1.69 44.39 -3.87
CA LEU A 286 -2.12 45.79 -3.75
C LEU A 286 -3.63 45.93 -3.53
N GLY A 287 -4.44 44.98 -4.02
CA GLY A 287 -5.89 44.95 -3.82
C GLY A 287 -6.31 44.91 -2.35
N VAL A 288 -5.44 44.47 -1.45
CA VAL A 288 -5.69 44.42 0.01
C VAL A 288 -4.81 45.34 0.84
N LEU A 289 -3.69 45.83 0.30
CA LEU A 289 -2.82 46.79 0.99
C LEU A 289 -3.43 48.21 0.93
N ASN A 290 -4.57 48.39 1.60
CA ASN A 290 -5.22 49.68 1.74
C ASN A 290 -4.78 50.39 3.03
N PHE A 291 -3.76 51.23 2.92
CA PHE A 291 -3.32 52.08 4.03
C PHE A 291 -4.25 53.29 4.17
N GLN A 292 -5.26 53.19 5.02
CA GLN A 292 -6.08 54.36 5.36
C GLN A 292 -5.34 55.25 6.37
N LEU A 293 -4.99 56.47 5.95
CA LEU A 293 -4.36 57.46 6.82
C LEU A 293 -5.45 58.29 7.50
N GLN A 294 -5.34 58.44 8.82
CA GLN A 294 -6.23 59.30 9.59
C GLN A 294 -5.74 60.76 9.50
N PRO A 295 -6.65 61.76 9.52
CA PRO A 295 -6.29 63.17 9.51
C PRO A 295 -5.28 63.50 10.61
N VAL A 296 -4.25 64.28 10.26
CA VAL A 296 -3.24 64.71 11.22
C VAL A 296 -3.74 65.99 11.89
N SER A 297 -3.96 65.96 13.21
CA SER A 297 -4.37 67.18 13.93
C SER A 297 -3.32 68.28 13.82
N PRO A 298 -3.73 69.57 13.74
CA PRO A 298 -2.83 70.70 13.61
C PRO A 298 -1.70 70.65 14.63
N PHE A 299 -0.50 71.02 14.22
CA PHE A 299 0.68 71.02 15.07
C PHE A 299 1.32 72.41 15.10
N TRP A 300 1.40 72.97 16.29
CA TRP A 300 1.90 74.33 16.51
C TRP A 300 1.07 75.37 15.74
N VAL A 301 1.59 75.91 14.64
CA VAL A 301 0.88 76.81 13.73
C VAL A 301 0.64 76.19 12.35
N TYR A 302 0.96 74.91 12.16
CA TYR A 302 0.83 74.22 10.90
C TYR A 302 -0.42 73.33 10.85
N THR A 303 -1.20 73.48 9.79
CA THR A 303 -2.23 72.53 9.36
C THR A 303 -1.61 71.58 8.34
N VAL A 304 -1.81 70.27 8.52
CA VAL A 304 -1.17 69.24 7.69
C VAL A 304 -2.23 68.55 6.83
N SER A 305 -2.01 68.56 5.52
CA SER A 305 -2.77 67.74 4.58
C SER A 305 -1.90 66.59 4.07
N LEU A 306 -2.49 65.40 3.94
CA LEU A 306 -1.81 64.21 3.41
C LEU A 306 -2.45 63.84 2.07
N GLN A 307 -1.62 63.51 1.09
CA GLN A 307 -2.06 62.88 -0.15
C GLN A 307 -2.27 61.38 0.08
N ASN A 308 -3.00 60.75 -0.86
CA ASN A 308 -3.21 59.31 -0.81
C ASN A 308 -1.88 58.56 -0.81
N PRO A 309 -1.71 57.55 0.06
CA PRO A 309 -0.50 56.75 0.09
C PRO A 309 -0.30 56.01 -1.23
N SER A 310 0.96 55.89 -1.65
CA SER A 310 1.35 55.06 -2.80
C SER A 310 2.24 53.92 -2.35
N VAL A 311 2.00 52.72 -2.87
CA VAL A 311 2.78 51.52 -2.57
C VAL A 311 3.51 51.07 -3.84
N LYS A 312 4.84 50.93 -3.75
CA LYS A 312 5.69 50.48 -4.84
C LYS A 312 6.45 49.21 -4.47
N PHE A 313 6.37 48.22 -5.33
CA PHE A 313 7.19 47.02 -5.24
C PHE A 313 8.56 47.27 -5.86
N GLY A 314 9.61 46.86 -5.16
CA GLY A 314 10.98 46.84 -5.67
C GLY A 314 11.67 45.56 -5.23
N THR A 315 12.90 45.35 -5.70
CA THR A 315 13.68 44.17 -5.33
C THR A 315 13.91 44.11 -3.82
N GLY A 316 13.42 43.05 -3.19
CA GLY A 316 13.54 42.78 -1.75
C GLY A 316 12.72 43.69 -0.83
N ARG A 317 11.86 44.58 -1.37
CA ARG A 317 11.11 45.53 -0.54
C ARG A 317 9.79 45.99 -1.14
N ILE A 318 8.84 46.30 -0.27
CA ILE A 318 7.60 47.00 -0.60
C ILE A 318 7.66 48.38 0.05
N GLN A 319 7.70 49.45 -0.74
CA GLN A 319 7.85 50.81 -0.24
C GLN A 319 6.51 51.55 -0.23
N LEU A 320 6.04 51.93 0.95
CA LEU A 320 4.97 52.89 1.15
C LEU A 320 5.55 54.31 1.10
N THR A 321 4.91 55.19 0.35
CA THR A 321 5.27 56.60 0.21
C THR A 321 4.04 57.47 0.43
N VAL A 322 4.12 58.38 1.39
CA VAL A 322 3.08 59.37 1.71
C VAL A 322 3.66 60.76 1.48
N LYS A 323 3.00 61.55 0.65
CA LYS A 323 3.33 62.97 0.47
C LYS A 323 2.38 63.81 1.30
N GLY A 324 2.86 64.89 1.88
CA GLY A 324 2.03 65.82 2.64
C GLY A 324 2.48 67.25 2.47
N HIS A 325 1.58 68.16 2.82
CA HIS A 325 1.81 69.60 2.79
C HIS A 325 1.52 70.17 4.18
N ALA A 326 2.42 71.01 4.67
CA ALA A 326 2.28 71.71 5.94
C ALA A 326 2.10 73.21 5.66
N HIS A 327 0.91 73.73 5.97
CA HIS A 327 0.54 75.13 5.77
C HIS A 327 0.47 75.89 7.09
N THR A 328 0.99 77.12 7.15
CA THR A 328 0.86 78.00 8.30
C THR A 328 0.37 79.40 7.93
N PRO A 329 -0.55 79.99 8.72
CA PRO A 329 -0.97 81.38 8.50
C PRO A 329 0.06 82.40 9.05
N LYS A 330 1.22 81.96 9.56
CA LYS A 330 2.24 82.84 10.14
C LYS A 330 3.23 83.30 9.08
N TRP A 331 3.25 84.59 8.79
CA TRP A 331 4.10 85.21 7.74
C TRP A 331 5.61 84.95 7.88
N TYR A 332 6.11 84.67 9.09
CA TYR A 332 7.54 84.42 9.36
C TYR A 332 7.93 82.93 9.29
N LEU A 333 6.98 82.05 8.96
CA LEU A 333 7.21 80.61 8.82
C LEU A 333 6.78 80.17 7.43
N PRO A 334 7.62 79.43 6.69
CA PRO A 334 7.29 78.99 5.34
C PRO A 334 6.37 77.76 5.35
N ASP A 335 5.54 77.66 4.33
CA ASP A 335 4.85 76.42 3.93
C ASP A 335 5.86 75.45 3.31
N PHE A 336 5.59 74.15 3.41
CA PHE A 336 6.45 73.14 2.79
C PHE A 336 5.76 71.82 2.52
N ASP A 337 6.31 71.15 1.51
CA ASP A 337 6.00 69.76 1.23
C ASP A 337 6.98 68.83 1.94
N PHE A 338 6.48 67.66 2.31
CA PHE A 338 7.30 66.60 2.89
C PHE A 338 6.90 65.25 2.32
N THR A 339 7.87 64.34 2.32
CA THR A 339 7.68 62.94 1.93
C THR A 339 8.07 62.03 3.07
N VAL A 340 7.19 61.09 3.38
CA VAL A 340 7.39 60.03 4.35
C VAL A 340 7.48 58.70 3.60
N THR A 341 8.50 57.90 3.87
CA THR A 341 8.59 56.55 3.31
C THR A 341 8.78 55.50 4.38
N GLN A 342 8.18 54.33 4.17
CA GLN A 342 8.40 53.14 4.98
C GLN A 342 8.61 51.96 4.02
N ALA A 343 9.71 51.24 4.20
CA ALA A 343 9.93 49.98 3.50
C ALA A 343 9.46 48.80 4.35
N PHE A 344 8.91 47.80 3.68
CA PHE A 344 8.48 46.55 4.26
C PHE A 344 9.18 45.38 3.57
N THR A 345 9.34 44.31 4.31
CA THR A 345 9.73 42.98 3.84
C THR A 345 8.68 41.97 4.30
N LEU A 346 8.95 40.67 4.15
CA LEU A 346 8.10 39.61 4.66
C LEU A 346 8.82 38.84 5.78
N ARG A 347 8.01 38.20 6.62
CA ARG A 347 8.46 37.15 7.53
C ARG A 347 7.61 35.92 7.28
N LEU A 348 8.25 34.77 7.06
CA LEU A 348 7.56 33.49 6.97
C LEU A 348 7.07 33.09 8.37
N VAL A 349 5.83 32.65 8.46
CA VAL A 349 5.19 32.26 9.72
C VAL A 349 4.28 31.05 9.51
N ALA A 350 3.99 30.35 10.59
CA ALA A 350 2.96 29.31 10.61
C ALA A 350 1.57 29.95 10.83
N GLY A 351 0.58 29.49 10.06
CA GLY A 351 -0.82 29.88 10.20
C GLY A 351 -1.47 29.33 11.48
N GLY A 352 -0.93 28.23 12.01
CA GLY A 352 -1.33 27.61 13.29
C GLY A 352 -0.13 27.42 14.22
N ALA A 353 -0.38 27.40 15.53
CA ALA A 353 0.67 27.18 16.52
C ALA A 353 1.34 25.81 16.33
N GLY A 354 2.68 25.81 16.19
CA GLY A 354 3.47 24.58 15.94
C GLY A 354 3.33 23.99 14.54
N GLY A 355 2.65 24.67 13.61
CA GLY A 355 2.48 24.23 12.23
C GLY A 355 3.68 24.53 11.32
N PRO A 356 3.65 24.06 10.06
CA PRO A 356 4.64 24.44 9.05
C PRO A 356 4.60 25.95 8.76
N LEU A 357 5.69 26.50 8.23
CA LEU A 357 5.73 27.88 7.71
C LEU A 357 4.91 27.97 6.41
N ASP A 358 3.59 27.97 6.52
CA ASP A 358 2.66 27.89 5.39
C ASP A 358 2.13 29.25 4.93
N THR A 359 2.56 30.35 5.55
CA THR A 359 2.17 31.71 5.16
C THR A 359 3.30 32.72 5.41
N ALA A 360 3.07 33.96 5.00
CA ALA A 360 3.95 35.09 5.22
C ALA A 360 3.17 36.30 5.73
N GLU A 361 3.87 37.17 6.44
CA GLU A 361 3.31 38.38 7.00
C GLU A 361 4.22 39.59 6.72
N ILE A 362 3.64 40.79 6.67
CA ILE A 362 4.40 42.03 6.48
C ILE A 362 5.32 42.26 7.69
N ALA A 363 6.59 42.51 7.43
CA ALA A 363 7.58 42.90 8.43
C ALA A 363 8.18 44.28 8.08
N LEU A 364 8.60 45.03 9.09
CA LEU A 364 9.26 46.32 8.88
C LEU A 364 10.66 46.10 8.31
N LEU A 365 11.01 46.86 7.27
CA LEU A 365 12.38 46.95 6.75
C LEU A 365 12.92 48.36 7.02
N GLY A 366 13.58 48.51 8.17
CA GLY A 366 14.05 49.81 8.66
C GLY A 366 12.92 50.67 9.25
N ASP A 367 13.30 51.86 9.73
CA ASP A 367 12.38 52.84 10.31
C ASP A 367 11.83 53.81 9.26
N VAL A 368 10.79 54.55 9.62
CA VAL A 368 10.16 55.57 8.78
C VAL A 368 11.16 56.66 8.43
N SER A 369 11.33 56.95 7.14
CA SER A 369 12.11 58.09 6.67
C SER A 369 11.22 59.32 6.49
N PHE A 370 11.78 60.50 6.74
CA PHE A 370 11.12 61.80 6.54
C PHE A 370 12.08 62.70 5.79
N ASN A 371 11.62 63.24 4.65
CA ASN A 371 12.34 64.26 3.90
C ASN A 371 11.47 65.49 3.67
N ALA A 372 12.03 66.68 3.82
CA ALA A 372 11.40 67.97 3.54
C ALA A 372 12.49 68.93 3.01
N ASP A 373 12.29 69.44 1.80
CA ASP A 373 13.26 70.27 1.09
C ASP A 373 12.83 71.75 1.14
N GLY A 374 13.79 72.68 1.06
CA GLY A 374 13.50 74.13 0.99
C GLY A 374 13.18 74.82 2.31
N ILE A 375 13.45 74.19 3.47
CA ILE A 375 13.19 74.74 4.81
C ILE A 375 14.39 74.64 5.75
N ALA A 376 14.46 75.57 6.72
CA ALA A 376 15.46 75.56 7.79
C ALA A 376 15.42 74.27 8.63
N GLY A 377 16.59 73.63 8.80
CA GLY A 377 16.70 72.30 9.44
C GLY A 377 16.16 72.21 10.88
N TRP A 378 16.12 73.31 11.64
CA TRP A 378 15.53 73.32 12.98
C TRP A 378 14.00 73.17 12.96
N ILE A 379 13.32 73.71 11.93
CA ILE A 379 11.87 73.54 11.69
C ILE A 379 11.61 72.08 11.33
N VAL A 380 12.40 71.53 10.40
CA VAL A 380 12.33 70.12 9.98
C VAL A 380 12.48 69.18 11.19
N ASN A 381 13.50 69.36 12.03
CA ASN A 381 13.73 68.47 13.17
C ASN A 381 12.59 68.51 14.20
N ARG A 382 12.05 69.71 14.48
CA ARG A 382 10.93 69.86 15.44
C ARG A 382 9.64 69.23 14.90
N PHE A 383 9.38 69.38 13.61
CA PHE A 383 8.22 68.79 12.93
C PHE A 383 8.37 67.26 12.80
N LYS A 384 9.54 66.79 12.32
CA LYS A 384 9.90 65.38 12.14
C LYS A 384 9.69 64.55 13.40
N ASN A 385 10.18 65.00 14.56
CA ASN A 385 10.09 64.24 15.81
C ASN A 385 8.63 63.97 16.25
N ARG A 386 7.69 64.87 15.95
CA ARG A 386 6.27 64.71 16.33
C ARG A 386 5.46 63.97 15.27
N ILE A 387 5.69 64.23 13.99
CA ILE A 387 5.01 63.56 12.88
C ILE A 387 5.41 62.08 12.83
N LEU A 388 6.70 61.74 12.98
CA LEU A 388 7.16 60.36 12.92
C LEU A 388 6.51 59.47 13.97
N GLY A 389 6.28 59.96 15.20
CA GLY A 389 5.58 59.19 16.23
C GLY A 389 4.15 58.82 15.83
N ARG A 390 3.40 59.76 15.23
CA ARG A 390 2.04 59.53 14.74
C ARG A 390 2.00 58.63 13.51
N VAL A 391 2.92 58.85 12.56
CA VAL A 391 3.04 58.02 11.37
C VAL A 391 3.37 56.57 11.77
N ARG A 392 4.26 56.35 12.74
CA ARG A 392 4.55 55.01 13.27
C ARG A 392 3.29 54.37 13.86
N ALA A 393 2.54 55.09 14.70
CA ALA A 393 1.30 54.56 15.28
C ALA A 393 0.22 54.24 14.21
N GLN A 394 0.07 55.08 13.19
CA GLN A 394 -0.85 54.84 12.08
C GLN A 394 -0.37 53.66 11.20
N ARG A 395 0.94 53.57 10.93
CA ARG A 395 1.57 52.44 10.24
C ARG A 395 1.31 51.13 10.98
N ASP A 396 1.57 51.09 12.28
CA ASP A 396 1.44 49.87 13.09
C ASP A 396 -0.02 49.42 13.16
N THR A 397 -0.96 50.35 13.33
CA THR A 397 -2.41 50.08 13.21
C THR A 397 -2.77 49.54 11.83
N ALA A 398 -2.28 50.17 10.76
CA ALA A 398 -2.59 49.74 9.39
C ALA A 398 -2.04 48.33 9.10
N ILE A 399 -0.80 48.03 9.52
CA ILE A 399 -0.22 46.69 9.43
C ILE A 399 -1.11 45.71 10.19
N ASN A 400 -1.41 45.97 11.46
CA ASN A 400 -2.21 45.06 12.29
C ASN A 400 -3.58 44.77 11.67
N ASN A 401 -4.20 45.76 11.03
CA ASN A 401 -5.49 45.59 10.35
C ASN A 401 -5.40 44.73 9.08
N VAL A 402 -4.32 44.86 8.29
CA VAL A 402 -4.17 44.10 7.03
C VAL A 402 -3.53 42.72 7.21
N GLN A 403 -2.79 42.48 8.31
CA GLN A 403 -2.04 41.25 8.50
C GLN A 403 -2.88 39.96 8.43
N PRO A 404 -4.08 39.86 9.03
CA PRO A 404 -4.90 38.66 8.89
C PRO A 404 -5.25 38.35 7.43
N THR A 405 -5.49 39.39 6.62
CA THR A 405 -5.79 39.28 5.20
C THR A 405 -4.55 38.86 4.41
N VAL A 406 -3.39 39.46 4.67
CA VAL A 406 -2.12 39.09 4.02
C VAL A 406 -1.75 37.63 4.34
N ARG A 407 -1.83 37.23 5.61
CA ARG A 407 -1.59 35.84 6.01
C ARG A 407 -2.54 34.88 5.34
N ARG A 408 -3.81 35.25 5.16
CA ARG A 408 -4.76 34.40 4.42
C ARG A 408 -4.39 34.29 2.95
N MET A 409 -4.07 35.41 2.29
CA MET A 409 -3.76 35.46 0.87
C MET A 409 -2.47 34.74 0.50
N LEU A 410 -1.45 34.83 1.36
CA LEU A 410 -0.17 34.17 1.16
C LEU A 410 -0.11 32.77 1.80
N SER A 411 -1.23 32.24 2.32
CA SER A 411 -1.25 30.92 2.91
C SER A 411 -1.38 29.83 1.83
N ILE A 412 -0.38 28.97 1.68
CA ILE A 412 -0.47 27.83 0.75
C ILE A 412 -1.58 26.87 1.17
N ASP A 413 -1.75 26.66 2.47
CA ASP A 413 -2.79 25.80 3.03
C ASP A 413 -4.18 26.37 2.66
N LYS A 414 -4.47 27.65 2.89
CA LYS A 414 -5.78 28.22 2.52
C LYS A 414 -6.06 28.20 1.03
N ASN A 415 -5.04 28.37 0.19
CA ASN A 415 -5.23 28.43 -1.26
C ASN A 415 -5.29 27.05 -1.93
N LEU A 416 -4.65 26.00 -1.39
CA LEU A 416 -4.56 24.69 -2.07
C LEU A 416 -4.90 23.47 -1.21
N ASP A 417 -5.02 23.59 0.12
CA ASP A 417 -5.22 22.43 1.02
C ASP A 417 -6.43 21.59 0.64
N ALA A 418 -7.60 22.19 0.42
CA ALA A 418 -8.80 21.41 0.10
C ALA A 418 -8.67 20.68 -1.24
N PHE A 419 -7.99 21.30 -2.22
CA PHE A 419 -7.69 20.65 -3.49
C PHE A 419 -6.71 19.48 -3.30
N LEU A 420 -5.57 19.70 -2.63
CA LEU A 420 -4.56 18.66 -2.41
C LEU A 420 -5.08 17.51 -1.54
N LYS A 421 -5.90 17.80 -0.52
CA LYS A 421 -6.64 16.79 0.26
C LYS A 421 -7.59 15.99 -0.61
N SER A 422 -8.33 16.65 -1.51
CA SER A 422 -9.25 15.93 -2.40
C SER A 422 -8.52 14.97 -3.35
N LEU A 423 -7.27 15.27 -3.73
CA LEU A 423 -6.44 14.35 -4.52
C LEU A 423 -6.01 13.10 -3.73
N LEU A 424 -5.81 13.22 -2.41
CA LEU A 424 -5.39 12.13 -1.53
C LEU A 424 -6.55 11.40 -0.85
N LYS A 425 -7.77 11.88 -1.00
CA LYS A 425 -8.97 11.23 -0.48
C LYS A 425 -9.23 9.96 -1.30
N PRO A 426 -9.36 8.78 -0.66
CA PRO A 426 -9.75 7.56 -1.35
C PRO A 426 -11.05 7.77 -2.11
N ALA A 427 -11.17 7.12 -3.26
CA ALA A 427 -12.27 7.37 -4.17
C ALA A 427 -13.64 6.99 -3.55
N GLN A 428 -13.69 5.88 -2.79
CA GLN A 428 -14.77 5.57 -1.84
C GLN A 428 -14.24 4.80 -0.62
N GLN A 429 -14.96 4.88 0.50
CA GLN A 429 -14.66 4.10 1.71
C GLN A 429 -15.14 2.66 1.54
N LYS A 430 -14.25 1.68 1.66
CA LYS A 430 -14.63 0.27 1.60
C LYS A 430 -15.66 -0.06 2.70
N PRO A 431 -16.72 -0.80 2.39
CA PRO A 431 -17.75 -1.14 3.36
C PRO A 431 -17.19 -1.93 4.54
N GLY A 432 -17.56 -1.55 5.75
CA GLY A 432 -17.06 -2.20 6.97
C GLY A 432 -15.62 -1.83 7.35
N VAL A 433 -14.91 -1.07 6.51
CA VAL A 433 -13.59 -0.51 6.82
C VAL A 433 -13.79 0.86 7.47
N PRO A 434 -13.24 1.12 8.67
CA PRO A 434 -13.28 2.45 9.30
C PRO A 434 -12.70 3.52 8.37
N PRO A 435 -13.09 4.81 8.53
CA PRO A 435 -12.49 5.88 7.76
C PRO A 435 -10.98 5.88 8.00
N GLN A 436 -10.19 5.74 6.93
CA GLN A 436 -8.74 5.88 7.02
C GLN A 436 -8.41 7.30 7.50
N GLU A 437 -7.31 7.42 8.25
CA GLU A 437 -6.81 8.71 8.70
C GLU A 437 -6.62 9.65 7.49
N GLU A 438 -7.05 10.90 7.62
CA GLU A 438 -7.01 11.85 6.51
C GLU A 438 -5.55 12.14 6.12
N ILE A 439 -5.16 11.69 4.93
CA ILE A 439 -3.81 11.88 4.41
C ILE A 439 -3.76 13.24 3.72
N LYS A 440 -2.91 14.16 4.22
CA LYS A 440 -2.66 15.45 3.57
C LYS A 440 -1.17 15.67 3.33
N PRO A 441 -0.76 16.28 2.20
CA PRO A 441 0.61 16.74 2.06
C PRO A 441 0.84 17.96 2.96
N THR A 442 2.05 18.12 3.45
CA THR A 442 2.47 19.30 4.22
C THR A 442 3.40 20.15 3.38
N LEU A 443 2.99 21.39 3.11
CA LEU A 443 3.78 22.39 2.39
C LEU A 443 4.33 23.40 3.39
N ALA A 444 5.63 23.71 3.26
CA ALA A 444 6.30 24.70 4.09
C ALA A 444 7.18 25.59 3.23
N TYR A 445 7.07 26.90 3.41
CA TYR A 445 7.94 27.89 2.82
C TYR A 445 9.32 27.86 3.47
N THR A 446 10.34 27.89 2.64
CA THR A 446 11.76 27.89 3.01
C THR A 446 12.39 29.26 2.81
N SER A 447 11.92 30.02 1.82
CA SER A 447 12.40 31.37 1.51
C SER A 447 11.38 32.19 0.72
N PHE A 448 11.67 33.46 0.48
CA PHE A 448 10.81 34.34 -0.32
C PHE A 448 11.62 35.35 -1.13
N VAL A 449 11.03 35.82 -2.22
CA VAL A 449 11.57 36.88 -3.08
C VAL A 449 10.48 37.93 -3.32
N ILE A 450 10.83 39.20 -3.18
CA ILE A 450 9.98 40.34 -3.55
C ILE A 450 10.58 40.99 -4.80
N SER A 451 9.78 41.13 -5.85
CA SER A 451 10.17 41.78 -7.10
C SER A 451 9.19 42.91 -7.46
N PRO A 452 9.52 43.79 -8.43
CA PRO A 452 8.57 44.78 -8.94
C PRO A 452 7.26 44.19 -9.47
N ALA A 453 7.25 42.91 -9.86
CA ALA A 453 6.10 42.21 -10.41
C ALA A 453 5.23 41.51 -9.35
N GLY A 454 5.78 41.15 -8.18
CA GLY A 454 5.03 40.45 -7.13
C GLY A 454 5.92 39.80 -6.06
N ILE A 455 5.39 38.76 -5.42
CA ILE A 455 6.08 37.96 -4.39
C ILE A 455 6.17 36.52 -4.89
N VAL A 456 7.31 35.86 -4.66
CA VAL A 456 7.48 34.41 -4.79
C VAL A 456 7.84 33.83 -3.43
N LEU A 457 7.17 32.76 -3.02
CA LEU A 457 7.41 32.01 -1.79
C LEU A 457 7.87 30.60 -2.18
N HIS A 458 9.11 30.26 -1.88
CA HIS A 458 9.74 28.98 -2.22
C HIS A 458 9.51 27.98 -1.09
N GLY A 459 9.41 26.68 -1.37
CA GLY A 459 9.13 25.71 -0.33
C GLY A 459 9.38 24.24 -0.64
N SER A 460 9.19 23.43 0.41
CA SER A 460 9.29 21.97 0.40
C SER A 460 7.92 21.31 0.53
N LEU A 461 7.72 20.17 -0.13
CA LEU A 461 6.51 19.36 -0.07
C LEU A 461 6.83 18.03 0.59
N THR A 462 6.13 17.72 1.68
CA THR A 462 6.24 16.43 2.36
C THR A 462 4.91 15.69 2.31
N VAL A 463 4.94 14.37 2.25
CA VAL A 463 3.76 13.50 2.35
C VAL A 463 3.85 12.66 3.61
N ALA A 464 2.73 12.07 4.02
CA ALA A 464 2.71 11.16 5.16
C ALA A 464 3.69 9.99 4.97
N ASP A 465 4.23 9.48 6.08
CA ASP A 465 5.16 8.36 6.04
C ASP A 465 4.54 7.14 5.35
N TRP A 466 5.40 6.48 4.56
CA TRP A 466 4.99 5.31 3.82
C TRP A 466 4.75 4.12 4.76
N PRO A 467 3.58 3.46 4.70
CA PRO A 467 3.31 2.26 5.47
C PRO A 467 4.24 1.12 5.04
N LEU A 468 4.19 0.03 5.81
CA LEU A 468 4.87 -1.21 5.47
C LEU A 468 4.33 -1.77 4.15
N ALA A 469 5.20 -2.48 3.43
CA ALA A 469 4.78 -3.24 2.26
C ALA A 469 3.83 -4.37 2.68
N HIS A 470 2.74 -4.55 1.94
CA HIS A 470 1.79 -5.62 2.11
C HIS A 470 2.18 -6.78 1.19
N VAL A 471 2.62 -7.90 1.77
CA VAL A 471 3.06 -9.08 1.02
C VAL A 471 2.15 -10.24 1.34
N GLU A 472 1.53 -10.78 0.30
CA GLU A 472 0.66 -11.93 0.37
C GLU A 472 0.82 -12.75 -0.91
N PHE A 473 0.74 -14.07 -0.77
CA PHE A 473 0.59 -14.94 -1.91
C PHE A 473 -0.46 -16.01 -1.63
N GLU A 474 -1.11 -16.42 -2.69
CA GLU A 474 -2.16 -17.43 -2.65
C GLU A 474 -1.87 -18.54 -3.66
N GLN A 475 -2.05 -19.78 -3.22
CA GLN A 475 -2.13 -20.94 -4.09
C GLN A 475 -3.31 -20.82 -5.07
N ILE A 476 -3.05 -20.99 -6.36
CA ILE A 476 -4.05 -21.18 -7.40
C ILE A 476 -4.42 -22.68 -7.42
N PRO A 477 -5.69 -23.07 -7.25
CA PRO A 477 -6.09 -24.46 -7.36
C PRO A 477 -5.69 -25.02 -8.73
N THR A 478 -5.08 -26.20 -8.77
CA THR A 478 -4.92 -26.95 -10.03
C THR A 478 -6.32 -27.43 -10.43
N THR A 479 -7.00 -26.70 -11.30
CA THR A 479 -8.22 -27.19 -11.92
C THR A 479 -7.84 -28.43 -12.73
N GLY A 480 -8.46 -29.58 -12.41
CA GLY A 480 -8.42 -30.72 -13.30
C GLY A 480 -8.96 -30.25 -14.64
N GLY A 481 -8.08 -30.12 -15.63
CA GLY A 481 -8.38 -29.39 -16.85
C GLY A 481 -9.63 -29.90 -17.55
N THR A 482 -10.60 -29.01 -17.76
CA THR A 482 -11.51 -29.07 -18.90
C THR A 482 -11.19 -27.96 -19.91
N GLY A 483 -10.08 -27.24 -19.74
CA GLY A 483 -9.55 -26.31 -20.73
C GLY A 483 -9.06 -27.07 -21.96
N ILE A 484 -9.68 -26.82 -23.11
CA ILE A 484 -9.29 -27.36 -24.41
C ILE A 484 -7.91 -26.78 -24.75
N GLY A 485 -6.85 -27.56 -24.50
CA GLY A 485 -5.45 -27.14 -24.63
C GLY A 485 -4.50 -27.73 -23.59
N ALA A 486 -5.00 -28.37 -22.53
CA ALA A 486 -4.17 -29.17 -21.63
C ALA A 486 -3.66 -30.41 -22.39
N THR A 487 -2.42 -30.33 -22.89
CA THR A 487 -1.74 -31.51 -23.42
C THR A 487 -1.59 -32.52 -22.29
N THR A 488 -2.04 -33.75 -22.55
CA THR A 488 -2.07 -34.90 -21.65
C THR A 488 -0.68 -35.44 -21.29
N SER A 489 0.39 -34.64 -21.40
CA SER A 489 1.77 -35.09 -21.28
C SER A 489 2.40 -34.91 -19.89
N ASP A 490 1.82 -34.15 -18.97
CA ASP A 490 2.37 -33.98 -17.62
C ASP A 490 1.69 -34.90 -16.59
N LEU A 491 1.96 -36.20 -16.74
CA LEU A 491 1.65 -37.24 -15.75
C LEU A 491 2.53 -37.17 -14.49
N PHE A 492 3.44 -36.19 -14.40
CA PHE A 492 4.40 -36.04 -13.29
C PHE A 492 4.16 -34.72 -12.54
N SER A 493 3.76 -34.84 -11.27
CA SER A 493 3.89 -33.88 -10.15
C SER A 493 4.45 -32.48 -10.49
N HIS A 494 3.61 -31.56 -10.94
CA HIS A 494 3.86 -30.12 -10.78
C HIS A 494 3.05 -29.65 -9.57
N GLY A 495 3.71 -28.97 -8.62
CA GLY A 495 3.00 -28.36 -7.49
C GLY A 495 1.94 -27.35 -7.97
N PRO A 496 1.09 -26.84 -7.08
CA PRO A 496 0.17 -25.79 -7.47
C PRO A 496 0.92 -24.51 -7.85
N ASP A 497 0.35 -23.72 -8.77
CA ASP A 497 0.83 -22.36 -9.04
C ASP A 497 0.56 -21.47 -7.81
N TYR A 498 1.40 -20.48 -7.56
CA TYR A 498 1.19 -19.48 -6.51
C TYR A 498 1.20 -18.08 -7.10
N SER A 499 0.28 -17.23 -6.67
CA SER A 499 0.16 -15.86 -7.14
C SER A 499 0.40 -14.86 -6.03
N ALA A 500 1.29 -13.92 -6.29
CA ALA A 500 1.54 -12.72 -5.51
C ALA A 500 0.69 -11.52 -5.98
N LEU A 501 -0.39 -11.74 -6.73
CA LEU A 501 -1.22 -10.68 -7.31
C LEU A 501 -1.73 -9.67 -6.26
N LYS A 502 -2.02 -10.12 -5.03
CA LYS A 502 -2.45 -9.28 -3.91
C LYS A 502 -1.32 -8.52 -3.21
N THR A 503 -0.06 -8.82 -3.53
CA THR A 503 1.08 -8.09 -2.95
C THR A 503 1.12 -6.67 -3.48
N TRP A 504 1.36 -5.71 -2.59
CA TRP A 504 1.42 -4.29 -2.89
C TRP A 504 2.43 -3.56 -2.00
N ILE A 505 3.17 -2.61 -2.58
CA ILE A 505 4.02 -1.69 -1.82
C ILE A 505 3.42 -0.27 -1.98
N PRO A 506 2.84 0.32 -0.94
CA PRO A 506 2.18 1.62 -1.03
C PRO A 506 3.13 2.72 -1.51
N GLY A 507 2.72 3.43 -2.56
CA GLY A 507 3.53 4.46 -3.23
C GLY A 507 4.78 3.96 -3.97
N ALA A 508 4.91 2.65 -4.24
CA ALA A 508 6.11 2.06 -4.85
C ALA A 508 5.82 1.17 -6.05
N ALA A 509 6.81 1.00 -6.91
CA ALA A 509 6.81 -0.03 -7.94
C ALA A 509 7.42 -1.34 -7.39
N ILE A 510 6.75 -2.48 -7.63
CA ILE A 510 7.36 -3.79 -7.39
C ILE A 510 8.32 -4.09 -8.54
N GLN A 511 9.55 -4.46 -8.20
CA GLN A 511 10.59 -4.75 -9.17
C GLN A 511 10.75 -6.26 -9.41
N ARG A 512 10.68 -7.07 -8.34
CA ARG A 512 10.81 -8.54 -8.42
C ARG A 512 10.22 -9.28 -7.20
N TYR A 513 9.97 -10.57 -7.41
CA TYR A 513 9.48 -11.55 -6.43
C TYR A 513 10.54 -12.65 -6.24
N GLU A 514 10.97 -12.88 -5.01
CA GLU A 514 11.99 -13.87 -4.64
C GLU A 514 11.32 -15.00 -3.84
N TRP A 515 11.29 -16.20 -4.40
CA TRP A 515 10.74 -17.39 -3.78
C TRP A 515 11.85 -18.25 -3.18
N SER A 516 11.68 -18.64 -1.92
CA SER A 516 12.67 -19.41 -1.16
C SER A 516 11.98 -20.40 -0.23
N SER A 517 12.66 -21.47 0.13
CA SER A 517 12.27 -22.28 1.29
C SER A 517 12.88 -21.67 2.56
N GLU A 518 12.21 -21.78 3.70
CA GLU A 518 12.79 -21.33 4.98
C GLU A 518 14.14 -22.01 5.25
N GLY A 519 15.14 -21.23 5.69
CA GLY A 519 16.50 -21.70 5.95
C GLY A 519 17.45 -21.72 4.75
N GLN A 520 16.96 -21.46 3.52
CA GLN A 520 17.83 -21.26 2.36
C GLN A 520 18.41 -19.84 2.36
N THR A 521 19.70 -19.72 2.06
CA THR A 521 20.41 -18.43 1.98
C THR A 521 20.15 -17.68 0.68
N GLN A 522 19.71 -18.38 -0.38
CA GLN A 522 19.40 -17.82 -1.69
C GLN A 522 18.00 -18.26 -2.13
N PRO A 523 17.23 -17.39 -2.83
CA PRO A 523 15.96 -17.80 -3.41
C PRO A 523 16.19 -18.85 -4.52
N PHE A 524 15.38 -19.90 -4.52
CA PHE A 524 15.40 -20.91 -5.59
C PHE A 524 14.76 -20.36 -6.88
N ARG A 525 13.97 -19.28 -6.78
CA ARG A 525 13.37 -18.62 -7.94
C ARG A 525 13.30 -17.11 -7.74
N ILE A 526 13.73 -16.35 -8.74
CA ILE A 526 13.55 -14.90 -8.82
C ILE A 526 12.67 -14.63 -10.03
N GLU A 527 11.56 -13.92 -9.83
CA GLU A 527 10.63 -13.51 -10.87
C GLU A 527 10.61 -11.99 -10.98
N GLU A 528 11.18 -11.47 -12.07
CA GLU A 528 11.16 -10.04 -12.35
C GLU A 528 9.91 -9.64 -13.15
N HIS A 529 9.38 -10.54 -13.98
CA HIS A 529 8.35 -10.17 -14.96
C HIS A 529 6.97 -10.80 -14.72
N ARG A 530 6.82 -11.59 -13.66
CA ARG A 530 5.56 -12.25 -13.33
C ARG A 530 5.34 -12.28 -11.82
N PHE A 531 4.09 -12.06 -11.41
CA PHE A 531 3.65 -12.25 -10.03
C PHE A 531 3.19 -13.69 -9.74
N VAL A 532 3.44 -14.64 -10.66
CA VAL A 532 3.04 -16.04 -10.51
C VAL A 532 4.29 -16.92 -10.45
N LEU A 533 4.43 -17.69 -9.37
CA LEU A 533 5.33 -18.82 -9.30
C LEU A 533 4.66 -20.00 -9.97
N ARG A 534 5.23 -20.40 -11.11
CA ARG A 534 4.97 -21.70 -11.72
C ARG A 534 6.08 -22.66 -11.29
N PRO A 535 5.75 -23.89 -10.88
CA PRO A 535 6.76 -24.93 -10.76
C PRO A 535 7.46 -25.05 -12.11
N ALA A 536 8.77 -24.82 -12.16
CA ALA A 536 9.53 -25.12 -13.36
C ALA A 536 9.51 -26.63 -13.61
N PRO A 537 9.51 -27.09 -14.88
CA PRO A 537 10.02 -28.43 -15.17
C PRO A 537 11.44 -28.51 -14.57
N PRO A 538 11.85 -29.64 -13.98
CA PRO A 538 13.07 -29.70 -13.19
C PRO A 538 14.32 -29.42 -14.04
N GLU A 539 14.79 -28.18 -14.03
CA GLU A 539 16.18 -27.86 -14.36
C GLU A 539 17.02 -28.15 -13.11
N VAL A 540 17.60 -29.35 -13.13
CA VAL A 540 18.78 -29.82 -12.37
C VAL A 540 19.43 -28.76 -11.48
N SER A 541 18.87 -28.50 -10.30
CA SER A 541 19.52 -27.66 -9.27
C SER A 541 18.78 -27.72 -7.92
N ASP A 542 18.53 -28.93 -7.43
CA ASP A 542 18.54 -29.18 -5.98
C ASP A 542 19.11 -30.59 -5.78
N GLY A 543 20.22 -30.67 -5.07
CA GLY A 543 20.91 -31.92 -4.81
C GLY A 543 19.99 -32.91 -4.07
N ALA A 544 19.65 -34.02 -4.72
CA ALA A 544 19.40 -35.32 -4.09
C ALA A 544 18.24 -35.44 -3.07
N LEU A 545 17.16 -34.66 -3.17
CA LEU A 545 15.86 -35.15 -2.68
C LEU A 545 15.35 -36.19 -3.69
N ALA A 546 15.10 -37.42 -3.21
CA ALA A 546 14.63 -38.54 -4.02
C ALA A 546 13.46 -38.07 -4.89
N ARG A 547 13.45 -38.43 -6.18
CA ARG A 547 12.52 -37.92 -7.21
C ARG A 547 11.02 -38.02 -6.83
N THR A 548 10.67 -38.72 -5.76
CA THR A 548 9.31 -38.96 -5.24
C THR A 548 9.08 -38.67 -3.74
N ALA A 549 10.10 -38.27 -2.98
CA ALA A 549 9.92 -37.91 -1.57
C ALA A 549 9.36 -36.49 -1.47
N ILE A 550 8.16 -36.34 -0.89
CA ILE A 550 7.48 -35.04 -0.81
C ILE A 550 7.73 -34.41 0.56
N PRO A 551 8.43 -33.27 0.64
CA PRO A 551 8.52 -32.52 1.89
C PRO A 551 7.17 -31.88 2.23
N ALA A 552 6.81 -31.91 3.51
CA ALA A 552 5.62 -31.26 4.07
C ALA A 552 6.03 -30.26 5.15
N PHE A 553 5.17 -29.27 5.40
CA PHE A 553 5.36 -28.25 6.42
C PHE A 553 6.69 -27.49 6.31
N THR A 554 7.28 -27.43 5.11
CA THR A 554 8.42 -26.57 4.81
C THR A 554 7.87 -25.24 4.33
N PRO A 555 8.16 -24.10 5.00
CA PRO A 555 7.57 -22.84 4.58
C PRO A 555 8.07 -22.41 3.21
N LEU A 556 7.12 -22.14 2.32
CA LEU A 556 7.34 -21.41 1.09
C LEU A 556 7.29 -19.92 1.43
N CYS A 557 8.36 -19.20 1.13
CA CYS A 557 8.48 -17.80 1.44
C CYS A 557 8.56 -16.96 0.17
N LEU A 558 7.79 -15.87 0.16
CA LEU A 558 7.85 -14.82 -0.84
C LEU A 558 8.51 -13.59 -0.21
N THR A 559 9.59 -13.12 -0.83
CA THR A 559 10.18 -11.80 -0.55
C THR A 559 9.95 -10.91 -1.76
N VAL A 560 9.39 -9.72 -1.56
CA VAL A 560 9.28 -8.73 -2.64
C VAL A 560 10.29 -7.62 -2.45
N ARG A 561 10.75 -7.10 -3.59
CA ARG A 561 11.62 -5.93 -3.65
C ARG A 561 11.06 -4.91 -4.61
N GLY A 562 11.14 -3.64 -4.21
CA GLY A 562 10.66 -2.52 -4.99
C GLY A 562 11.36 -1.22 -4.61
N SER A 563 10.88 -0.13 -5.18
CA SER A 563 11.39 1.22 -4.91
C SER A 563 10.27 2.24 -4.77
N ARG A 564 10.32 3.08 -3.74
CA ARG A 564 9.42 4.23 -3.53
C ARG A 564 10.18 5.53 -3.41
N LEU A 565 9.55 6.66 -3.72
CA LEU A 565 10.16 7.97 -3.50
C LEU A 565 10.23 8.29 -2.00
N SER A 566 11.19 9.11 -1.57
CA SER A 566 11.23 9.64 -0.20
C SER A 566 9.93 10.39 0.15
N SER A 567 9.43 10.25 1.39
CA SER A 567 8.24 10.96 1.87
C SER A 567 8.52 12.45 2.17
N SER A 568 9.77 12.76 2.51
CA SER A 568 10.24 14.12 2.83
C SER A 568 11.68 14.35 2.34
N GLY A 569 12.10 15.62 2.32
CA GLY A 569 13.46 16.00 1.92
C GLY A 569 13.70 15.87 0.40
N PRO A 570 14.94 15.62 -0.06
CA PRO A 570 15.22 15.43 -1.49
C PRO A 570 14.39 14.27 -2.07
N VAL A 571 13.75 14.47 -3.23
CA VAL A 571 12.97 13.42 -3.92
C VAL A 571 13.92 12.38 -4.53
N VAL A 572 14.07 11.25 -3.85
CA VAL A 572 14.96 10.15 -4.28
C VAL A 572 14.27 8.80 -4.14
N ALA A 573 14.62 7.85 -5.00
CA ALA A 573 14.13 6.48 -4.89
C ALA A 573 14.83 5.76 -3.72
N GLN A 574 14.04 5.08 -2.89
CA GLN A 574 14.47 4.30 -1.74
C GLN A 574 14.05 2.84 -1.93
N PRO A 575 14.95 1.87 -1.67
CA PRO A 575 14.61 0.45 -1.76
C PRO A 575 13.64 0.06 -0.65
N VAL A 576 12.71 -0.84 -0.97
CA VAL A 576 11.77 -1.44 -0.02
C VAL A 576 11.78 -2.95 -0.20
N SER A 577 11.76 -3.69 0.89
CA SER A 577 11.59 -5.13 0.87
C SER A 577 10.71 -5.60 2.02
N ALA A 578 9.93 -6.64 1.77
CA ALA A 578 9.15 -7.34 2.77
C ALA A 578 9.02 -8.82 2.41
N ARG A 579 8.77 -9.65 3.40
CA ARG A 579 8.76 -11.12 3.28
C ARG A 579 7.58 -11.71 4.05
N VAL A 580 6.96 -12.73 3.46
CA VAL A 580 5.94 -13.56 4.11
C VAL A 580 6.21 -15.03 3.80
N CYS A 581 5.85 -15.93 4.72
CA CYS A 581 5.99 -17.37 4.55
C CYS A 581 4.67 -18.08 4.82
N GLY A 582 4.38 -19.12 4.03
CA GLY A 582 3.22 -19.99 4.19
C GLY A 582 3.63 -21.46 4.21
N TYR A 583 3.00 -22.25 5.06
CA TYR A 583 3.31 -23.68 5.22
C TYR A 583 2.55 -24.51 4.18
N ASN A 584 3.28 -25.32 3.41
CA ASN A 584 2.68 -26.30 2.52
C ASN A 584 2.16 -27.52 3.32
N THR A 585 1.11 -28.15 2.81
CA THR A 585 0.45 -29.30 3.44
C THR A 585 0.01 -30.31 2.40
N PHE A 586 -0.22 -31.54 2.85
CA PHE A 586 -0.95 -32.57 2.12
C PHE A 586 -1.66 -33.47 3.12
N PRO A 587 -2.67 -34.25 2.71
CA PRO A 587 -3.37 -35.14 3.61
C PRO A 587 -2.46 -36.25 4.17
N ILE A 588 -2.47 -36.41 5.49
CA ILE A 588 -1.70 -37.43 6.22
C ILE A 588 -2.63 -38.41 6.96
N VAL A 589 -3.88 -37.99 7.24
CA VAL A 589 -4.83 -38.80 8.00
C VAL A 589 -6.06 -39.11 7.14
N ASN A 590 -6.49 -40.38 7.11
CA ASN A 590 -7.77 -40.77 6.53
C ASN A 590 -8.93 -40.46 7.50
N GLY A 591 -9.97 -39.79 7.02
CA GLY A 591 -11.14 -39.41 7.82
C GLY A 591 -11.87 -40.57 8.52
N LEU A 592 -11.91 -41.76 7.92
CA LEU A 592 -12.49 -42.97 8.53
C LEU A 592 -11.69 -43.46 9.73
N ASN A 593 -10.37 -43.27 9.71
CA ASN A 593 -9.50 -43.63 10.83
C ASN A 593 -9.59 -42.61 11.97
N LEU A 594 -9.87 -41.34 11.66
CA LEU A 594 -10.08 -40.30 12.66
C LEU A 594 -11.33 -40.56 13.52
N ALA A 595 -12.44 -40.97 12.90
CA ALA A 595 -13.68 -41.29 13.61
C ALA A 595 -13.50 -42.39 14.67
N ARG A 596 -12.48 -43.24 14.53
CA ARG A 596 -12.10 -44.30 15.49
C ARG A 596 -11.14 -43.81 16.59
N SER A 597 -10.37 -42.75 16.35
CA SER A 597 -9.32 -42.23 17.25
C SER A 597 -9.85 -41.27 18.33
N GLY A 598 -10.91 -40.52 18.04
CA GLY A 598 -11.56 -39.59 18.97
C GLY A 598 -10.94 -38.19 19.05
N SER A 599 -9.73 -37.97 18.50
CA SER A 599 -9.08 -36.65 18.39
C SER A 599 -8.13 -36.57 17.19
N ILE A 600 -7.98 -35.39 16.58
CA ILE A 600 -7.07 -35.18 15.44
C ILE A 600 -5.64 -34.99 15.95
N PRO A 601 -4.64 -35.81 15.52
CA PRO A 601 -3.26 -35.66 15.96
C PRO A 601 -2.61 -34.40 15.38
N TRP A 602 -1.49 -33.98 15.98
CA TRP A 602 -0.75 -32.80 15.55
C TRP A 602 0.56 -33.19 14.87
N VAL A 603 0.94 -32.35 13.91
CA VAL A 603 2.25 -32.39 13.26
C VAL A 603 3.08 -31.21 13.77
N ALA A 604 4.36 -31.45 14.02
CA ALA A 604 5.28 -30.42 14.46
C ALA A 604 5.80 -29.65 13.24
N LEU A 605 5.78 -28.32 13.35
CA LEU A 605 6.35 -27.41 12.36
C LEU A 605 7.83 -27.27 12.68
N ALA A 606 8.64 -28.04 11.98
CA ALA A 606 10.05 -28.20 12.23
C ALA A 606 10.89 -27.34 11.29
N ARG A 607 11.96 -26.75 11.82
CA ARG A 607 13.03 -26.12 11.04
C ARG A 607 14.41 -26.53 11.54
N SER A 608 15.44 -26.21 10.76
CA SER A 608 16.82 -26.35 11.19
C SER A 608 17.16 -25.24 12.19
N GLY A 609 17.40 -25.61 13.45
CA GLY A 609 17.89 -24.70 14.48
C GLY A 609 19.41 -24.53 14.47
N ALA A 610 19.93 -23.87 15.51
CA ALA A 610 21.36 -23.69 15.70
C ALA A 610 22.10 -25.03 15.74
N ARG A 611 23.25 -25.11 15.05
CA ARG A 611 24.10 -26.32 14.93
C ARG A 611 23.41 -27.52 14.23
N GLY A 612 22.31 -27.30 13.50
CA GLY A 612 21.62 -28.34 12.73
C GLY A 612 20.68 -29.24 13.52
N LEU A 613 20.37 -28.88 14.78
CA LEU A 613 19.36 -29.57 15.58
C LEU A 613 17.94 -29.21 15.12
N LEU A 614 16.99 -30.09 15.41
CA LEU A 614 15.57 -29.87 15.16
C LEU A 614 15.06 -28.74 16.07
N GLU A 615 14.42 -27.74 15.48
CA GLU A 615 13.71 -26.69 16.21
C GLU A 615 12.22 -26.73 15.86
N ILE A 616 11.36 -26.72 16.88
CA ILE A 616 9.90 -26.73 16.71
C ILE A 616 9.36 -25.29 16.73
N ALA A 617 9.05 -24.77 15.55
CA ALA A 617 8.44 -23.46 15.36
C ALA A 617 6.95 -23.46 15.73
N GLY A 618 6.30 -24.61 15.85
CA GLY A 618 4.89 -24.70 16.24
C GLY A 618 4.29 -26.07 15.97
N HIS A 619 2.96 -26.14 16.01
CA HIS A 619 2.17 -27.33 15.72
C HIS A 619 1.04 -26.99 14.77
N ALA A 620 0.69 -27.91 13.89
CA ALA A 620 -0.50 -27.81 13.06
C ALA A 620 -1.36 -29.06 13.22
N THR A 621 -2.66 -28.91 12.96
CA THR A 621 -3.58 -30.05 12.86
C THR A 621 -3.16 -30.91 11.67
N ALA A 622 -3.08 -32.23 11.86
CA ALA A 622 -2.78 -33.14 10.75
C ALA A 622 -3.86 -33.02 9.64
N PRO A 623 -3.49 -32.74 8.37
CA PRO A 623 -4.48 -32.57 7.31
C PRO A 623 -5.19 -33.88 6.98
N LEU A 624 -6.50 -33.78 6.75
CA LEU A 624 -7.41 -34.93 6.57
C LEU A 624 -7.83 -35.10 5.10
N ASN A 625 -8.07 -36.35 4.68
CA ASN A 625 -8.74 -36.67 3.43
C ASN A 625 -9.58 -37.94 3.57
N GLU A 626 -10.87 -37.85 3.27
CA GLU A 626 -11.83 -38.94 3.46
C GLU A 626 -11.74 -40.03 2.37
N THR A 627 -11.31 -39.66 1.16
CA THR A 627 -11.33 -40.56 -0.01
C THR A 627 -9.98 -41.21 -0.31
N GLY A 628 -8.90 -40.70 0.27
CA GLY A 628 -7.52 -41.03 -0.11
C GLY A 628 -7.07 -40.48 -1.47
N ALA A 629 -7.96 -39.84 -2.24
CA ALA A 629 -7.62 -39.27 -3.54
C ALA A 629 -6.66 -38.08 -3.37
N GLY A 630 -5.46 -38.17 -3.95
CA GLY A 630 -4.42 -37.16 -3.82
C GLY A 630 -3.61 -37.22 -2.51
N SER A 631 -3.70 -38.31 -1.73
CA SER A 631 -2.79 -38.58 -0.61
C SER A 631 -1.50 -39.29 -1.09
N PRO A 632 -0.33 -39.05 -0.48
CA PRO A 632 0.87 -39.84 -0.75
C PRO A 632 0.82 -41.21 -0.05
N ASN A 633 1.75 -42.10 -0.39
CA ASN A 633 2.13 -43.19 0.52
C ASN A 633 2.80 -42.59 1.76
N LEU A 634 2.61 -43.18 2.93
CA LEU A 634 3.27 -42.74 4.17
C LEU A 634 4.20 -43.83 4.69
N ILE A 635 5.41 -43.44 5.07
CA ILE A 635 6.31 -44.26 5.87
C ILE A 635 6.28 -43.69 7.28
N VAL A 636 5.63 -44.40 8.20
CA VAL A 636 5.44 -43.95 9.59
C VAL A 636 6.44 -44.68 10.47
N HIS A 637 7.28 -43.94 11.17
CA HIS A 637 8.29 -44.49 12.07
C HIS A 637 8.10 -44.00 13.49
N PHE A 638 7.74 -44.91 14.39
CA PHE A 638 7.74 -44.69 15.83
C PHE A 638 9.15 -44.91 16.34
N ALA A 639 9.86 -43.81 16.62
CA ALA A 639 11.29 -43.82 16.90
C ALA A 639 11.62 -44.22 18.35
N ASP A 640 12.79 -44.82 18.54
CA ASP A 640 13.45 -44.93 19.85
C ASP A 640 14.62 -43.91 19.92
N ASP A 641 15.35 -43.90 21.03
CA ASP A 641 16.47 -42.95 21.21
C ASP A 641 17.60 -43.19 20.20
N LYS A 642 17.77 -44.42 19.71
CA LYS A 642 18.80 -44.79 18.75
C LYS A 642 18.44 -44.33 17.33
N THR A 643 17.22 -44.57 16.87
CA THR A 643 16.78 -44.19 15.52
C THR A 643 16.49 -42.69 15.40
N THR A 644 16.15 -42.02 16.50
CA THR A 644 15.98 -40.55 16.56
C THR A 644 17.21 -39.81 16.03
N GLY A 645 18.43 -40.27 16.33
CA GLY A 645 19.67 -39.66 15.84
C GLY A 645 20.01 -39.93 14.36
N HIS A 646 19.27 -40.82 13.70
CA HIS A 646 19.69 -41.40 12.41
C HIS A 646 18.59 -41.44 11.33
N LEU A 647 17.61 -40.54 11.34
CA LEU A 647 16.47 -40.53 10.38
C LEU A 647 16.85 -40.41 8.88
N LYS A 648 18.12 -40.11 8.55
CA LYS A 648 18.57 -40.02 7.14
C LYS A 648 18.41 -41.32 6.35
N PHE A 649 18.41 -42.49 7.01
CA PHE A 649 18.29 -43.79 6.34
C PHE A 649 16.98 -43.95 5.54
N PHE A 650 15.92 -43.24 5.94
CA PHE A 650 14.64 -43.18 5.23
C PHE A 650 14.79 -42.66 3.80
N THR A 651 15.40 -41.47 3.67
CA THR A 651 15.61 -40.83 2.37
C THR A 651 16.52 -41.65 1.47
N GLN A 652 17.48 -42.37 2.06
CA GLN A 652 18.35 -43.30 1.36
C GLN A 652 17.59 -44.53 0.86
N ALA A 653 16.78 -45.17 1.70
CA ALA A 653 15.98 -46.33 1.33
C ALA A 653 15.00 -46.03 0.19
N MET A 654 14.40 -44.84 0.16
CA MET A 654 13.56 -44.42 -0.97
C MET A 654 14.34 -44.31 -2.27
N ARG A 655 15.55 -43.73 -2.25
CA ARG A 655 16.42 -43.68 -3.44
C ARG A 655 16.80 -45.09 -3.90
N GLU A 656 17.18 -45.95 -2.98
CA GLU A 656 17.55 -47.35 -3.27
C GLU A 656 16.35 -48.13 -3.83
N SER A 657 15.12 -47.82 -3.41
CA SER A 657 13.92 -48.52 -3.90
C SER A 657 13.69 -48.37 -5.41
N GLY A 658 14.08 -47.25 -6.02
CA GLY A 658 13.81 -46.95 -7.44
C GLY A 658 12.32 -46.75 -7.78
N ARG A 659 11.44 -46.58 -6.78
CA ARG A 659 10.00 -46.36 -6.98
C ARG A 659 9.70 -44.89 -7.30
N ASP A 660 10.05 -44.48 -8.51
CA ASP A 660 9.88 -43.10 -9.01
C ASP A 660 8.43 -42.75 -9.40
N ASN A 661 7.49 -43.69 -9.32
CA ASN A 661 6.08 -43.51 -9.63
C ASN A 661 5.15 -43.62 -8.41
N ALA A 662 5.70 -43.60 -7.20
CA ALA A 662 4.94 -43.70 -5.96
C ALA A 662 5.30 -42.52 -5.03
N PRO A 663 4.58 -41.39 -5.14
CA PRO A 663 4.75 -40.27 -4.22
C PRO A 663 4.68 -40.72 -2.77
N THR A 664 5.69 -40.37 -1.98
CA THR A 664 5.85 -40.88 -0.61
C THR A 664 6.28 -39.79 0.35
N ALA A 665 5.73 -39.77 1.56
CA ALA A 665 6.12 -38.90 2.64
C ALA A 665 6.56 -39.71 3.87
N PHE A 666 7.53 -39.17 4.61
CA PHE A 666 8.04 -39.78 5.83
C PHE A 666 7.49 -39.07 7.05
N LEU A 667 6.92 -39.83 7.97
CA LEU A 667 6.37 -39.35 9.23
C LEU A 667 7.15 -39.97 10.38
N ALA A 668 7.88 -39.17 11.13
CA ALA A 668 8.53 -39.60 12.35
C ALA A 668 7.64 -39.25 13.55
N VAL A 669 7.32 -40.26 14.36
CA VAL A 669 6.56 -40.15 15.61
C VAL A 669 7.54 -40.28 16.76
N LEU A 670 7.76 -39.18 17.48
CA LEU A 670 8.77 -39.05 18.53
C LEU A 670 8.11 -38.59 19.84
N THR A 671 8.74 -38.89 20.96
CA THR A 671 8.38 -38.28 22.25
C THR A 671 8.88 -36.83 22.33
N THR A 672 8.34 -36.03 23.26
CA THR A 672 8.78 -34.66 23.53
C THR A 672 10.30 -34.56 23.74
N ASP A 673 10.86 -35.48 24.53
CA ASP A 673 12.29 -35.52 24.85
C ASP A 673 13.17 -35.88 23.64
N GLN A 674 12.64 -36.74 22.75
CA GLN A 674 13.32 -37.12 21.52
C GLN A 674 13.30 -35.97 20.50
N LEU A 675 12.17 -35.27 20.34
CA LEU A 675 12.08 -34.07 19.48
C LEU A 675 13.11 -33.01 19.87
N ALA A 676 13.32 -32.78 21.17
CA ALA A 676 14.27 -31.79 21.67
C ALA A 676 15.75 -32.11 21.34
N LYS A 677 16.07 -33.36 21.01
CA LYS A 677 17.44 -33.85 20.77
C LYS A 677 17.68 -34.28 19.32
N ALA A 678 16.63 -34.41 18.51
CA ALA A 678 16.72 -34.92 17.15
C ALA A 678 17.53 -33.97 16.24
N PRO A 679 18.38 -34.47 15.34
CA PRO A 679 18.94 -33.67 14.26
C PRO A 679 17.88 -33.35 13.21
N TYR A 680 17.90 -32.14 12.64
CA TYR A 680 17.01 -31.80 11.54
C TYR A 680 17.37 -32.60 10.28
N THR A 681 16.42 -33.40 9.80
CA THR A 681 16.49 -34.14 8.55
C THR A 681 15.45 -33.61 7.56
N GLN A 682 15.94 -33.04 6.46
CA GLN A 682 15.10 -32.51 5.38
C GLN A 682 14.24 -33.62 4.76
N GLY A 683 12.96 -33.31 4.48
CA GLY A 683 12.01 -34.26 3.88
C GLY A 683 11.31 -35.21 4.86
N VAL A 684 11.60 -35.10 6.16
CA VAL A 684 10.90 -35.82 7.23
C VAL A 684 9.88 -34.89 7.89
N VAL A 685 8.65 -35.38 8.05
CA VAL A 685 7.62 -34.73 8.85
C VAL A 685 7.76 -35.21 10.29
N TYR A 686 7.90 -34.29 11.24
CA TYR A 686 8.02 -34.60 12.65
C TYR A 686 6.67 -34.49 13.33
N THR A 687 6.41 -35.39 14.26
CA THR A 687 5.19 -35.40 15.07
C THR A 687 5.53 -35.79 16.49
N GLU A 688 4.74 -35.26 17.42
CA GLU A 688 4.82 -35.63 18.82
C GLU A 688 3.81 -36.73 19.11
N ASP A 689 4.25 -37.76 19.82
CA ASP A 689 3.39 -38.80 20.34
C ASP A 689 2.67 -38.31 21.61
N GLN A 690 1.49 -37.74 21.42
CA GLN A 690 0.61 -37.31 22.50
C GLN A 690 -0.43 -38.39 22.79
N ASP A 691 -0.32 -39.04 23.95
CA ASP A 691 -1.27 -40.04 24.46
C ASP A 691 -1.65 -41.12 23.42
N GLY A 692 -0.68 -41.59 22.63
CA GLY A 692 -0.87 -42.62 21.62
C GLY A 692 -1.83 -42.23 20.49
N ALA A 693 -1.95 -40.94 20.17
CA ALA A 693 -2.87 -40.45 19.14
C ALA A 693 -2.54 -41.03 17.75
N TRP A 694 -1.26 -41.16 17.43
CA TRP A 694 -0.82 -41.72 16.15
C TRP A 694 -1.01 -43.24 16.08
N GLU A 695 -0.83 -43.97 17.18
CA GLU A 695 -1.21 -45.39 17.29
C GLU A 695 -2.68 -45.60 16.95
N ARG A 696 -3.56 -44.78 17.54
CA ARG A 696 -5.01 -44.84 17.29
C ARG A 696 -5.36 -44.54 15.83
N VAL A 697 -4.71 -43.55 15.21
CA VAL A 697 -4.93 -43.21 13.79
C VAL A 697 -4.55 -44.34 12.85
N PHE A 698 -3.47 -45.08 13.12
CA PHE A 698 -3.06 -46.20 12.27
C PHE A 698 -3.64 -47.55 12.73
N GLY A 699 -4.44 -47.58 13.81
CA GLY A 699 -5.03 -48.81 14.36
C GLY A 699 -3.97 -49.80 14.86
N VAL A 700 -2.83 -49.31 15.33
CA VAL A 700 -1.71 -50.12 15.80
C VAL A 700 -1.56 -50.01 17.32
N LYS A 701 -0.86 -50.97 17.92
CA LYS A 701 -0.38 -50.86 19.31
C LYS A 701 1.14 -50.99 19.28
N THR A 702 1.82 -49.96 19.78
CA THR A 702 3.27 -49.95 19.92
C THR A 702 3.64 -50.68 21.20
N THR A 703 3.98 -51.97 21.11
CA THR A 703 4.46 -52.76 22.26
C THR A 703 5.98 -52.70 22.42
N ARG A 704 6.71 -52.35 21.34
CA ARG A 704 8.16 -52.12 21.29
C ARG A 704 8.46 -50.99 20.29
N ARG A 705 9.53 -50.23 20.57
CA ARG A 705 10.11 -49.23 19.65
C ARG A 705 11.55 -49.65 19.31
N PRO A 706 12.04 -49.41 18.09
CA PRO A 706 11.36 -48.69 17.01
C PRO A 706 10.34 -49.56 16.25
N MET A 707 9.34 -48.92 15.63
CA MET A 707 8.35 -49.59 14.76
C MET A 707 8.18 -48.79 13.47
N THR A 708 8.19 -49.46 12.31
CA THR A 708 8.03 -48.82 11.00
C THR A 708 6.82 -49.40 10.26
N LEU A 709 5.99 -48.53 9.69
CA LEU A 709 4.82 -48.87 8.89
C LEU A 709 4.96 -48.30 7.47
N ILE A 710 4.46 -49.03 6.47
CA ILE A 710 4.11 -48.45 5.16
C ILE A 710 2.59 -48.39 5.10
N VAL A 711 2.08 -47.19 4.84
CA VAL A 711 0.65 -46.89 4.74
C VAL A 711 0.35 -46.45 3.31
N ASP A 712 -0.65 -47.08 2.70
CA ASP A 712 -1.09 -46.72 1.35
C ASP A 712 -1.84 -45.37 1.33
N PRO A 713 -2.07 -44.76 0.15
CA PRO A 713 -2.84 -43.51 0.05
C PRO A 713 -4.27 -43.56 0.60
N LYS A 714 -4.85 -44.75 0.76
CA LYS A 714 -6.17 -44.96 1.37
C LYS A 714 -6.09 -45.02 2.89
N GLY A 715 -4.90 -44.97 3.49
CA GLY A 715 -4.70 -45.01 4.94
C GLY A 715 -4.63 -46.43 5.51
N ASN A 716 -4.46 -47.47 4.68
CA ASN A 716 -4.29 -48.84 5.15
C ASN A 716 -2.82 -49.13 5.43
N VAL A 717 -2.52 -49.76 6.56
CA VAL A 717 -1.19 -50.30 6.84
C VAL A 717 -0.97 -51.53 5.97
N VAL A 718 -0.09 -51.43 4.97
CA VAL A 718 0.21 -52.52 4.02
C VAL A 718 1.46 -53.31 4.39
N TRP A 719 2.30 -52.74 5.27
CA TRP A 719 3.48 -53.40 5.80
C TRP A 719 3.84 -52.85 7.19
N ARG A 720 4.37 -53.71 8.06
CA ARG A 720 4.78 -53.41 9.43
C ARG A 720 6.06 -54.15 9.77
N HIS A 721 6.95 -53.49 10.51
CA HIS A 721 8.17 -54.06 11.08
C HIS A 721 8.43 -53.50 12.49
N ASP A 722 8.60 -54.39 13.47
CA ASP A 722 8.62 -54.07 14.92
C ASP A 722 10.02 -54.16 15.55
N ASP A 723 11.05 -53.70 14.82
CA ASP A 723 12.44 -53.67 15.30
C ASP A 723 13.29 -52.66 14.51
N ALA A 724 14.58 -52.56 14.84
CA ALA A 724 15.54 -51.79 14.05
C ALA A 724 15.55 -52.24 12.57
N LEU A 725 15.70 -51.29 11.66
CA LEU A 725 15.62 -51.49 10.21
C LEU A 725 16.80 -50.79 9.52
N ASP A 726 17.44 -51.47 8.56
CA ASP A 726 18.46 -50.86 7.70
C ASP A 726 17.87 -50.33 6.38
N SER A 727 18.65 -49.56 5.62
CA SER A 727 18.18 -48.96 4.37
C SER A 727 17.81 -50.01 3.31
N ALA A 728 18.56 -51.10 3.24
CA ALA A 728 18.37 -52.15 2.24
C ALA A 728 17.05 -52.92 2.45
N THR A 729 16.75 -53.27 3.70
CA THR A 729 15.52 -53.96 4.09
C THR A 729 14.32 -53.05 3.85
N LEU A 730 14.42 -51.77 4.25
CA LEU A 730 13.38 -50.80 3.95
C LEU A 730 13.20 -50.62 2.44
N ALA A 731 14.27 -50.48 1.66
CA ALA A 731 14.20 -50.34 0.20
C ALA A 731 13.51 -51.54 -0.47
N ALA A 732 13.77 -52.77 0.01
CA ALA A 732 13.09 -53.96 -0.45
C ALA A 732 11.58 -53.94 -0.13
N ALA A 733 11.20 -53.52 1.07
CA ALA A 733 9.80 -53.34 1.45
C ALA A 733 9.12 -52.27 0.58
N LEU A 734 9.78 -51.12 0.37
CA LEU A 734 9.26 -50.03 -0.45
C LEU A 734 9.02 -50.45 -1.91
N ARG A 735 9.95 -51.22 -2.51
CA ARG A 735 9.76 -51.79 -3.86
C ARG A 735 8.49 -52.62 -3.97
N LYS A 736 8.17 -53.38 -2.92
CA LYS A 736 7.06 -54.34 -2.91
C LYS A 736 5.72 -53.71 -2.54
N PHE A 737 5.71 -52.78 -1.59
CA PHE A 737 4.49 -52.34 -0.92
C PHE A 737 4.03 -50.91 -1.27
N LEU A 738 4.88 -50.08 -1.91
CA LEU A 738 4.45 -48.75 -2.34
C LEU A 738 3.44 -48.82 -3.49
N VAL A 739 2.32 -48.14 -3.32
CA VAL A 739 1.24 -48.08 -4.31
C VAL A 739 1.47 -46.89 -5.25
N THR A 740 1.34 -47.13 -6.55
CA THR A 740 1.34 -46.06 -7.55
C THR A 740 0.07 -45.24 -7.41
N SER A 741 0.20 -43.93 -7.29
CA SER A 741 -0.92 -42.99 -7.11
C SER A 741 -0.81 -41.80 -8.04
N GLY A 742 -1.92 -41.10 -8.25
CA GLY A 742 -1.93 -39.82 -8.96
C GLY A 742 -1.19 -38.71 -8.18
N PRO A 743 -1.15 -37.48 -8.72
CA PRO A 743 -0.50 -36.34 -8.08
C PRO A 743 -1.03 -36.09 -6.67
N VAL A 744 -0.12 -35.77 -5.75
CA VAL A 744 -0.48 -35.44 -4.36
C VAL A 744 -1.13 -34.06 -4.32
N LYS A 745 -2.31 -33.99 -3.72
CA LYS A 745 -3.03 -32.74 -3.48
C LYS A 745 -2.29 -31.94 -2.43
N ARG A 746 -1.56 -30.92 -2.86
CA ARG A 746 -0.93 -29.96 -1.96
C ARG A 746 -1.88 -28.82 -1.62
N GLY A 747 -1.84 -28.39 -0.36
CA GLY A 747 -2.54 -27.22 0.16
C GLY A 747 -1.57 -26.26 0.83
N MET A 748 -2.08 -25.10 1.23
CA MET A 748 -1.40 -24.15 2.11
C MET A 748 -2.24 -23.97 3.36
N LEU A 749 -1.60 -23.90 4.53
CA LEU A 749 -2.30 -23.48 5.74
C LEU A 749 -2.75 -22.03 5.54
N ARG A 750 -4.05 -21.77 5.68
CA ARG A 750 -4.68 -20.46 5.53
C ARG A 750 -5.62 -20.20 6.70
N LEU A 751 -5.61 -18.97 7.19
CA LEU A 751 -6.66 -18.47 8.06
C LEU A 751 -7.90 -18.06 7.23
N ALA A 752 -9.02 -17.89 7.92
CA ALA A 752 -10.23 -17.27 7.36
C ALA A 752 -10.16 -15.72 7.45
N LEU A 753 -8.97 -15.17 7.71
CA LEU A 753 -8.72 -13.74 7.89
C LEU A 753 -8.17 -13.12 6.61
N ARG A 754 -8.40 -11.82 6.48
CA ARG A 754 -7.89 -11.00 5.38
C ARG A 754 -7.23 -9.77 5.97
N ILE A 755 -6.03 -9.46 5.51
CA ILE A 755 -5.35 -8.23 5.88
C ILE A 755 -6.14 -7.04 5.32
N GLY A 756 -6.23 -5.95 6.07
CA GLY A 756 -7.02 -4.77 5.73
C GLY A 756 -8.53 -4.89 5.99
N GLN A 757 -9.00 -6.04 6.50
CA GLN A 757 -10.41 -6.27 6.84
C GLN A 757 -10.60 -6.44 8.35
N PRO A 758 -11.81 -6.14 8.89
CA PRO A 758 -12.12 -6.44 10.28
C PRO A 758 -12.05 -7.95 10.55
N PRO A 759 -11.43 -8.40 11.65
CA PRO A 759 -11.47 -9.81 12.04
C PRO A 759 -12.85 -10.20 12.59
N PRO A 760 -13.21 -11.50 12.61
CA PRO A 760 -14.46 -11.96 13.23
C PRO A 760 -14.57 -11.49 14.69
N ASN A 761 -15.67 -10.82 15.02
CA ASN A 761 -15.89 -10.26 16.35
C ASN A 761 -16.30 -11.37 17.35
N PHE A 762 -15.77 -11.30 18.58
CA PHE A 762 -16.13 -12.20 19.67
C PHE A 762 -16.21 -11.45 21.00
N LEU A 763 -16.86 -12.08 21.99
CA LEU A 763 -16.97 -11.60 23.36
C LEU A 763 -15.84 -12.20 24.20
N PHE A 764 -15.21 -11.41 25.05
CA PHE A 764 -14.23 -11.90 26.01
C PHE A 764 -14.34 -11.16 27.33
N GLU A 765 -13.98 -11.84 28.41
CA GLU A 765 -13.94 -11.28 29.75
C GLU A 765 -12.59 -10.58 29.96
N TYR A 766 -12.61 -9.31 30.36
CA TYR A 766 -11.38 -8.54 30.63
C TYR A 766 -11.14 -8.32 32.13
N ALA A 767 -12.15 -8.57 32.95
CA ALA A 767 -12.11 -8.58 34.40
C ALA A 767 -13.28 -9.43 34.92
N PRO A 768 -13.21 -10.01 36.14
CA PRO A 768 -14.26 -10.85 36.70
C PRO A 768 -15.68 -10.27 36.54
N GLY A 769 -16.54 -10.96 35.80
CA GLY A 769 -17.93 -10.58 35.49
C GLY A 769 -18.08 -9.42 34.50
N ARG A 770 -17.01 -8.97 33.83
CA ARG A 770 -17.02 -7.85 32.89
C ARG A 770 -16.53 -8.27 31.52
N GLU A 771 -17.42 -8.16 30.54
CA GLU A 771 -17.17 -8.57 29.17
C GLU A 771 -17.00 -7.38 28.23
N LEU A 772 -16.24 -7.60 27.16
CA LEU A 772 -16.03 -6.67 26.07
C LEU A 772 -16.06 -7.43 24.74
N THR A 773 -16.48 -6.77 23.67
CA THR A 773 -16.35 -7.33 22.31
C THR A 773 -15.05 -6.86 21.67
N LEU A 774 -14.42 -7.69 20.84
CA LEU A 774 -13.17 -7.34 20.14
C LEU A 774 -13.24 -5.97 19.44
N ARG A 775 -14.33 -5.69 18.72
CA ARG A 775 -14.54 -4.41 18.03
C ARG A 775 -14.47 -3.18 18.94
N LYS A 776 -14.70 -3.33 20.24
CA LYS A 776 -14.60 -2.23 21.22
C LYS A 776 -13.16 -1.93 21.63
N LEU A 777 -12.19 -2.71 21.16
CA LEU A 777 -10.76 -2.37 21.24
C LEU A 777 -10.32 -1.37 20.16
N ALA A 778 -11.17 -1.05 19.17
CA ALA A 778 -10.87 0.00 18.21
C ALA A 778 -10.45 1.31 18.92
N GLY A 779 -9.38 1.92 18.42
CA GLY A 779 -8.59 2.96 19.06
C GLY A 779 -7.31 2.43 19.73
N ARG A 780 -7.15 1.12 19.91
CA ARG A 780 -5.95 0.48 20.49
C ARG A 780 -5.53 -0.73 19.66
N PRO A 781 -4.26 -0.84 19.24
CA PRO A 781 -3.77 -2.04 18.58
C PRO A 781 -3.91 -3.27 19.48
N ALA A 782 -4.20 -4.44 18.91
CA ALA A 782 -4.29 -5.69 19.65
C ALA A 782 -3.49 -6.81 18.95
N ALA A 783 -2.90 -7.71 19.74
CA ALA A 783 -2.32 -8.95 19.26
C ALA A 783 -3.17 -10.12 19.77
N LEU A 784 -3.81 -10.84 18.85
CA LEU A 784 -4.61 -12.02 19.14
C LEU A 784 -3.72 -13.25 18.98
N VAL A 785 -3.42 -13.94 20.07
CA VAL A 785 -2.51 -15.09 20.09
C VAL A 785 -3.32 -16.35 20.31
N PHE A 786 -3.49 -17.14 19.27
CA PHE A 786 -4.11 -18.46 19.36
C PHE A 786 -3.06 -19.46 19.82
N TRP A 787 -3.28 -20.07 20.98
CA TRP A 787 -2.30 -20.93 21.66
C TRP A 787 -2.95 -22.21 22.19
N LYS A 788 -2.13 -23.23 22.49
CA LYS A 788 -2.55 -24.46 23.16
C LYS A 788 -1.65 -24.75 24.35
N SER A 789 -2.20 -25.34 25.40
CA SER A 789 -1.49 -25.63 26.66
C SER A 789 -0.35 -26.63 26.49
N ALA A 790 -0.51 -27.61 25.60
CA ALA A 790 0.52 -28.64 25.33
C ALA A 790 1.66 -28.16 24.40
N SER A 791 1.60 -26.94 23.86
CA SER A 791 2.60 -26.42 22.91
C SER A 791 3.53 -25.41 23.59
N LYS A 792 4.77 -25.83 23.88
CA LYS A 792 5.80 -24.97 24.49
C LYS A 792 6.03 -23.67 23.70
N THR A 793 6.13 -23.76 22.37
CA THR A 793 6.33 -22.60 21.50
C THR A 793 5.14 -21.64 21.56
N SER A 794 3.93 -22.15 21.79
CA SER A 794 2.75 -21.31 21.97
C SER A 794 2.78 -20.52 23.28
N ILE A 795 3.15 -21.17 24.39
CA ILE A 795 3.35 -20.50 25.68
C ILE A 795 4.44 -19.42 25.57
N GLN A 796 5.57 -19.75 24.93
CA GLN A 796 6.67 -18.81 24.72
C GLN A 796 6.23 -17.59 23.90
N THR A 797 5.46 -17.79 22.84
CA THR A 797 4.97 -16.69 22.00
C THR A 797 4.05 -15.73 22.76
N VAL A 798 3.20 -16.23 23.66
CA VAL A 798 2.39 -15.36 24.54
C VAL A 798 3.30 -14.54 25.45
N ARG A 799 4.34 -15.16 26.05
CA ARG A 799 5.31 -14.46 26.90
C ARG A 799 6.08 -13.35 26.17
N GLU A 800 6.52 -13.62 24.95
CA GLU A 800 7.23 -12.62 24.12
C GLU A 800 6.36 -11.40 23.81
N LEU A 801 5.08 -11.64 23.50
CA LEU A 801 4.15 -10.56 23.16
C LEU A 801 3.74 -9.73 24.38
N GLN A 802 3.53 -10.35 25.56
CA GLN A 802 3.25 -9.58 26.78
C GLN A 802 4.46 -8.73 27.22
N GLN A 803 5.70 -9.20 27.02
CA GLN A 803 6.91 -8.42 27.31
C GLN A 803 7.01 -7.19 26.39
N THR A 804 6.84 -7.39 25.08
CA THR A 804 6.87 -6.31 24.09
C THR A 804 5.79 -5.25 24.35
N ALA A 805 4.63 -5.67 24.86
CA ALA A 805 3.55 -4.77 25.24
C ALA A 805 3.83 -3.96 26.53
N GLY A 806 4.75 -4.44 27.39
CA GLY A 806 5.14 -3.77 28.65
C GLY A 806 6.17 -2.66 28.49
N ASP A 807 7.10 -2.78 27.54
CA ASP A 807 8.24 -1.84 27.38
C ASP A 807 7.89 -0.58 26.55
N ALA A 808 6.82 -0.61 25.76
CA ALA A 808 6.32 0.54 25.01
C ALA A 808 5.25 1.27 25.81
N GLY A 809 5.56 2.46 26.34
CA GLY A 809 4.69 3.29 27.21
C GLY A 809 3.34 3.73 26.62
N ARG A 810 2.43 2.76 26.41
CA ARG A 810 1.05 2.74 25.83
C ARG A 810 0.99 2.15 24.42
N SER A 811 0.20 1.11 24.09
CA SER A 811 -0.52 0.06 24.84
C SER A 811 -1.16 -0.87 23.79
N SER A 812 -0.44 -1.90 23.33
CA SER A 812 -1.07 -2.97 22.53
C SER A 812 -1.71 -3.99 23.48
N VAL A 813 -2.97 -4.36 23.25
CA VAL A 813 -3.68 -5.37 24.05
C VAL A 813 -3.31 -6.76 23.55
N VAL A 814 -2.79 -7.62 24.42
CA VAL A 814 -2.54 -9.03 24.07
C VAL A 814 -3.71 -9.88 24.57
N LEU A 815 -4.46 -10.48 23.64
CA LEU A 815 -5.50 -11.46 23.95
C LEU A 815 -4.94 -12.86 23.66
N ALA A 816 -4.81 -13.70 24.69
CA ALA A 816 -4.33 -15.07 24.57
C ALA A 816 -5.52 -16.03 24.44
N ILE A 817 -5.89 -16.37 23.21
CA ILE A 817 -7.01 -17.27 22.89
C ILE A 817 -6.55 -18.73 22.98
N ASN A 818 -6.97 -19.41 24.04
CA ASN A 818 -6.68 -20.82 24.23
C ASN A 818 -7.64 -21.68 23.39
N ASP A 819 -7.09 -22.44 22.45
CA ASP A 819 -7.84 -23.19 21.45
C ASP A 819 -8.13 -24.63 21.90
N GLY A 820 -9.36 -24.90 22.31
CA GLY A 820 -9.90 -26.25 22.48
C GLY A 820 -9.50 -26.99 23.75
N ASP A 821 -8.70 -26.40 24.64
CA ASP A 821 -8.46 -27.00 25.96
C ASP A 821 -9.66 -26.73 26.88
N ALA A 822 -9.85 -27.57 27.90
CA ALA A 822 -10.79 -27.27 28.96
C ALA A 822 -10.40 -25.95 29.65
N ALA A 823 -11.37 -25.08 29.93
CA ALA A 823 -11.11 -23.74 30.48
C ALA A 823 -10.25 -23.76 31.76
N GLU A 824 -10.47 -24.75 32.63
CA GLU A 824 -9.69 -24.91 33.86
C GLU A 824 -8.24 -25.35 33.62
N LEU A 825 -7.98 -26.13 32.57
CA LEU A 825 -6.62 -26.48 32.16
C LEU A 825 -5.90 -25.24 31.61
N ALA A 826 -6.56 -24.49 30.73
CA ALA A 826 -6.00 -23.27 30.15
C ALA A 826 -5.62 -22.23 31.22
N LYS A 827 -6.50 -22.00 32.20
CA LYS A 827 -6.25 -21.10 33.33
C LYS A 827 -5.07 -21.56 34.19
N ARG A 828 -5.02 -22.86 34.50
CA ARG A 828 -3.92 -23.45 35.28
C ARG A 828 -2.58 -23.28 34.59
N VAL A 829 -2.48 -23.66 33.32
CA VAL A 829 -1.24 -23.58 32.55
C VAL A 829 -0.83 -22.12 32.35
N ALA A 830 -1.78 -21.20 32.15
CA ALA A 830 -1.49 -19.77 32.10
C ALA A 830 -0.88 -19.25 33.42
N ALA A 831 -1.43 -19.67 34.57
CA ALA A 831 -0.91 -19.29 35.88
C ALA A 831 0.47 -19.90 36.16
N GLU A 832 0.66 -21.19 35.87
CA GLU A 832 1.95 -21.89 36.03
C GLU A 832 3.07 -21.30 35.15
N ASN A 833 2.70 -20.58 34.09
CA ASN A 833 3.63 -20.00 33.13
C ASN A 833 3.71 -18.47 33.18
N ASP A 834 3.15 -17.82 34.21
CA ASP A 834 3.18 -16.37 34.40
C ASP A 834 2.64 -15.58 33.19
N LEU A 835 1.58 -16.09 32.56
CA LEU A 835 0.93 -15.41 31.44
C LEU A 835 0.05 -14.26 31.97
N SER A 836 0.48 -13.03 31.74
CA SER A 836 -0.21 -11.81 32.19
C SER A 836 -1.15 -11.22 31.13
N ALA A 837 -1.13 -11.77 29.91
CA ALA A 837 -2.06 -11.42 28.85
C ALA A 837 -3.51 -11.75 29.24
N THR A 838 -4.48 -11.05 28.65
CA THR A 838 -5.90 -11.34 28.86
C THR A 838 -6.23 -12.72 28.27
N LEU A 839 -6.51 -13.69 29.14
CA LEU A 839 -6.83 -15.05 28.74
C LEU A 839 -8.26 -15.13 28.18
N VAL A 840 -8.42 -15.71 27.00
CA VAL A 840 -9.72 -16.00 26.38
C VAL A 840 -9.80 -17.51 26.17
N THR A 841 -10.71 -18.19 26.85
CA THR A 841 -10.87 -19.65 26.71
C THR A 841 -11.85 -19.99 25.59
N ASP A 842 -11.45 -20.85 24.66
CA ASP A 842 -12.28 -21.30 23.54
C ASP A 842 -12.38 -22.84 23.49
N PRO A 843 -12.98 -23.49 24.53
CA PRO A 843 -13.01 -24.95 24.63
C PRO A 843 -13.78 -25.64 23.49
N GLN A 844 -14.74 -24.94 22.87
CA GLN A 844 -15.52 -25.42 21.73
C GLN A 844 -14.91 -25.03 20.38
N ARG A 845 -13.77 -24.32 20.38
CA ARG A 845 -13.07 -23.82 19.19
C ARG A 845 -13.92 -22.89 18.30
N LEU A 846 -14.94 -22.23 18.83
CA LEU A 846 -15.84 -21.38 18.05
C LEU A 846 -15.11 -20.15 17.50
N ILE A 847 -14.24 -19.54 18.31
CA ILE A 847 -13.42 -18.39 17.91
C ILE A 847 -12.35 -18.87 16.94
N SER A 848 -11.59 -19.91 17.29
CA SER A 848 -10.55 -20.48 16.43
C SER A 848 -11.08 -20.91 15.06
N PHE A 849 -12.26 -21.55 15.01
CA PHE A 849 -12.88 -21.96 13.75
C PHE A 849 -13.30 -20.75 12.90
N ALA A 850 -13.89 -19.72 13.50
CA ALA A 850 -14.26 -18.49 12.79
C ALA A 850 -13.03 -17.78 12.19
N TYR A 851 -11.86 -17.92 12.82
CA TYR A 851 -10.58 -17.38 12.34
C TYR A 851 -9.85 -18.34 11.38
N GLY A 852 -10.34 -19.58 11.19
CA GLY A 852 -9.68 -20.61 10.38
C GLY A 852 -8.36 -21.12 10.99
N VAL A 853 -8.19 -21.03 12.31
CA VAL A 853 -6.96 -21.41 13.00
C VAL A 853 -6.85 -22.94 13.11
N ASN A 854 -5.78 -23.46 12.52
CA ASN A 854 -5.38 -24.87 12.59
C ASN A 854 -3.87 -25.03 12.84
N LEU A 855 -3.19 -23.93 13.18
CA LEU A 855 -1.76 -23.82 13.45
C LEU A 855 -1.57 -23.03 14.74
N TRP A 856 -0.65 -23.49 15.59
CA TRP A 856 -0.33 -22.85 16.87
C TRP A 856 1.19 -22.70 17.07
N PRO A 857 1.65 -21.56 17.63
CA PRO A 857 0.87 -20.34 17.82
C PRO A 857 0.54 -19.67 16.48
N THR A 858 -0.63 -19.04 16.41
CA THR A 858 -0.98 -18.08 15.35
C THR A 858 -1.19 -16.72 16.00
N VAL A 859 -0.54 -15.69 15.49
CA VAL A 859 -0.69 -14.31 15.98
C VAL A 859 -1.35 -13.47 14.90
N VAL A 860 -2.45 -12.82 15.24
CA VAL A 860 -3.15 -11.84 14.39
C VAL A 860 -2.95 -10.46 14.99
N TYR A 861 -2.29 -9.58 14.25
CA TYR A 861 -2.14 -8.19 14.66
C TYR A 861 -3.32 -7.38 14.12
N VAL A 862 -4.02 -6.71 15.01
CA VAL A 862 -5.12 -5.80 14.72
C VAL A 862 -4.64 -4.39 15.02
N GLU A 863 -4.72 -3.49 14.05
CA GLU A 863 -4.32 -2.10 14.23
C GLU A 863 -5.39 -1.28 14.99
N SER A 864 -5.07 -0.04 15.34
CA SER A 864 -5.98 0.85 16.08
C SER A 864 -7.28 1.14 15.34
N SER A 865 -7.34 1.00 14.02
CA SER A 865 -8.58 1.10 13.24
C SER A 865 -9.54 -0.08 13.53
N GLY A 866 -9.04 -1.21 14.02
CA GLY A 866 -9.80 -2.45 14.19
C GLY A 866 -9.69 -3.42 13.00
N LEU A 867 -8.76 -3.18 12.07
CA LEU A 867 -8.48 -4.05 10.91
C LEU A 867 -7.31 -4.99 11.17
N VAL A 868 -7.29 -6.15 10.52
CA VAL A 868 -6.14 -7.05 10.54
C VAL A 868 -4.97 -6.41 9.78
N ALA A 869 -3.85 -6.15 10.46
CA ALA A 869 -2.65 -5.56 9.88
C ALA A 869 -1.65 -6.62 9.39
N ALA A 870 -1.51 -7.72 10.12
CA ALA A 870 -0.57 -8.79 9.80
C ALA A 870 -0.96 -10.11 10.47
N ILE A 871 -0.48 -11.21 9.91
CA ILE A 871 -0.64 -12.57 10.45
C ILE A 871 0.74 -13.20 10.56
N ARG A 872 1.02 -13.85 11.70
CA ARG A 872 2.24 -14.60 11.94
C ARG A 872 1.92 -16.03 12.33
N TYR A 873 2.50 -16.98 11.60
CA TYR A 873 2.40 -18.41 11.87
C TYR A 873 3.64 -18.92 12.60
N GLY A 874 3.45 -19.64 13.70
CA GLY A 874 4.55 -20.20 14.49
C GLY A 874 5.29 -19.18 15.35
N GLY A 875 6.22 -19.68 16.17
CA GLY A 875 7.21 -18.90 16.90
C GLY A 875 8.40 -18.58 16.01
N VAL A 876 8.98 -17.39 16.18
CA VAL A 876 10.12 -16.92 15.39
C VAL A 876 11.38 -16.96 16.25
N ALA A 877 12.53 -17.28 15.65
CA ALA A 877 13.79 -16.88 16.24
C ALA A 877 13.86 -15.33 16.16
N ALA A 878 14.46 -14.70 17.16
CA ALA A 878 14.45 -13.26 17.42
C ALA A 878 14.86 -12.33 16.24
N GLU A 879 15.34 -12.87 15.12
CA GLU A 879 15.92 -12.13 13.99
C GLU A 879 14.91 -11.76 12.89
N GLN A 880 13.68 -12.29 12.91
CA GLN A 880 12.67 -12.04 11.86
C GLN A 880 11.39 -11.35 12.37
N ALA A 881 11.38 -10.86 13.61
CA ALA A 881 10.26 -10.06 14.12
C ALA A 881 10.28 -8.67 13.48
N VAL A 882 9.68 -8.53 12.29
CA VAL A 882 9.21 -7.21 11.84
C VAL A 882 8.00 -6.87 12.71
N ALA A 883 8.26 -6.35 13.90
CA ALA A 883 7.27 -5.55 14.60
C ALA A 883 6.95 -4.34 13.72
N PRO A 884 5.71 -3.84 13.70
CA PRO A 884 5.39 -2.56 13.10
C PRO A 884 6.15 -1.48 13.87
N THR A 885 7.35 -1.12 13.41
CA THR A 885 8.05 0.06 13.90
C THR A 885 7.31 1.27 13.36
N THR A 886 6.45 1.86 14.19
CA THR A 886 5.91 3.20 13.95
C THR A 886 7.08 4.18 13.87
N GLY A 887 7.16 4.92 12.77
CA GLY A 887 8.24 5.86 12.49
C GLY A 887 8.55 6.78 13.67
N LYS A 888 9.78 6.70 14.15
CA LYS A 888 10.43 7.85 14.78
C LYS A 888 11.49 8.32 13.79
N SER A 889 11.24 9.47 13.18
CA SER A 889 12.31 10.23 12.55
C SER A 889 13.30 10.59 13.67
N ASN A 890 14.51 10.06 13.58
CA ASN A 890 15.63 10.66 14.29
C ASN A 890 15.95 11.96 13.56
N ALA A 891 15.26 13.04 13.95
CA ALA A 891 15.78 14.37 13.74
C ALA A 891 16.98 14.53 14.69
N ALA A 892 18.18 14.40 14.15
CA ALA A 892 19.41 14.70 14.85
C ALA A 892 20.10 15.89 14.16
N GLN A 893 20.04 17.03 14.88
CA GLN A 893 20.86 18.25 14.84
C GLN A 893 20.95 19.08 13.56
#